data_AF-A0A8C5KFQ8-F1
#
_entry.id   AF-A0A8C5KFQ8-F1
#
_cell.length_a   1.000
_cell.length_b   1.000
_cell.length_c   1.000
_cell.angle_alpha   90.00
_cell.angle_beta   90.00
_cell.angle_gamma   90.00
#
_symmetry.space_group_name_H-M   'P 1'
#
loop_
_entity.id
_entity.type
_entity.pdbx_description
1 polymer ?
#
loop_
_entity_poly.entity_id
_entity_poly.type
_entity_poly.pdbx_seq_one_letter_code
_entity_poly.pdbx_strand_id
1 'polypeptide(L)'
;MAGSKIWVFSFLVLEFTSVLGRQTMLARSVRRGVPPGKRTTRAFVKPSDPPASPGEWTAWFNVDHPGGQGDYERLDAIRFYYGDRVCARPLRLEARTTDWMPAGSTGQVVHGSPREGFWCLNREQRPGQNCSNYTVRFLCPPGSLRQDTEHIWSPWSPWSKCSAACGHTGVQTRTRNCLAETVSLCSEATEEGQLCVSQACTACDLTCSMGQVNADCDACMCQDFMLHGAVSLPGGAPASGASVYLLTKTKTPKMLTVTDSSGRFQVPGLCPDGKSTLKITKTKFAPIVLTMPKSSLKTATINAEFVRAETPYIVMNPETKARRAGQTVSLCCKATGKPSPDKYFWYHNNTLLEPSAYKHESKLVLRNLQQAQAGEYFCKAQSDAGAAKSQVAQLIVIAHDETPCNPTPESYLIRLPHDCFQNATNSFYYDVGRCPVKTCAGQQDNGIRCRDSVEYCCGISKTKEEEIQCSGYALPTKVAVECGCRRCAETRSIVRGRVSAADNGEPMRFGHVYMGGNRVSMTGYKGTFTLHVPQDTERLVLTFVDRLQKFVNTTKVLPFNRKGSAVFHEVKMLRRKEPITLEATETNIIPLGEVVGEDPVAELEIPSQSFYKQNGEPFTGKVKASVTFLDPRNISTATAAQSDLNFINDEGDTFPLRTYGMFSVDFRDEATSESLNVGKVKVHLDSTQVKMPEHVPTMKLWSLNPDTGLWEEEDDFRFESQRRKKREERTFLVGNMEIRERRLFNLDVPESRRCFLKVRAYRSERFLPSEQIQGVVVSVINLEPRTGFSSNPRAWGRFDSVITGPNGACLPAFCDDQSPDAYSAYVLASLAGEELEAVESSPKFNPNAIGVPQPYLNKLKYRRTDHEDHRVKKTAFQISMAKPRPNSAEETNGPIYAFENLRACEEAPPSAAHFRFYQIEGDHYDYNTVPFNEDDPMSWTEDYLAWWPKPMEFRACYIKVKIVGPLEVNVRSRNMGGTHRQTVGKLYGIRDVKSTRDRDQPNVSSACLEFKCSGMLYDQDRVDRTLVKVIPQGSCHRASVNSMLHEYLVNHLPLAVNNDTSEYTMLAPLDPLGHNYGIYTVTDQDPRTAKEIALGRCFDGTSDGASRIMKSNVGVALTFNCVERQVGRQSAFQYLQSAPVRRPAAGTGQARVPFRRQQRASRGGQRRREGVVPLRLPAVAQQPLSN
;
A
#
# COMPACT_ATOMS: atom_id res chain seq x y z
N MET A 1 -21.48 -4.04 -55.36
CA MET A 1 -20.03 -4.31 -55.40
C MET A 1 -19.68 -4.87 -54.02
N ALA A 2 -19.63 -6.18 -53.75
CA ALA A 2 -19.14 -7.34 -54.50
C ALA A 2 -17.60 -7.35 -54.66
N GLY A 3 -16.83 -8.34 -54.19
CA GLY A 3 -17.19 -9.45 -53.27
C GLY A 3 -16.15 -10.60 -53.25
N SER A 4 -16.25 -11.50 -52.25
CA SER A 4 -16.01 -12.98 -52.25
C SER A 4 -14.78 -13.63 -52.96
N LYS A 5 -14.24 -14.80 -52.57
CA LYS A 5 -14.35 -15.73 -51.39
C LYS A 5 -13.28 -16.84 -51.51
N ILE A 6 -12.82 -17.38 -50.37
CA ILE A 6 -12.60 -18.82 -50.00
C ILE A 6 -12.28 -19.86 -51.11
N TRP A 7 -11.23 -20.71 -50.94
CA TRP A 7 -11.30 -22.18 -51.07
C TRP A 7 -10.14 -22.92 -50.35
N VAL A 8 -10.27 -24.24 -50.11
CA VAL A 8 -9.72 -24.94 -48.92
C VAL A 8 -9.53 -26.49 -49.11
N PHE A 9 -8.61 -27.10 -48.33
CA PHE A 9 -8.46 -28.54 -47.95
C PHE A 9 -7.92 -29.65 -48.91
N SER A 10 -6.93 -30.41 -48.36
CA SER A 10 -6.81 -31.90 -48.27
C SER A 10 -6.35 -32.83 -49.42
N PHE A 11 -5.93 -34.04 -48.97
CA PHE A 11 -5.56 -35.33 -49.62
C PHE A 11 -4.05 -35.57 -49.94
N LEU A 12 -3.48 -36.81 -49.99
CA LEU A 12 -3.62 -38.05 -49.17
C LEU A 12 -2.57 -39.14 -49.63
N VAL A 13 -2.01 -39.95 -48.72
CA VAL A 13 -1.78 -41.44 -48.82
C VAL A 13 -0.76 -42.14 -49.81
N LEU A 14 0.25 -42.81 -49.19
CA LEU A 14 0.77 -44.22 -49.32
C LEU A 14 1.63 -44.82 -50.49
N GLU A 15 2.14 -46.04 -50.19
CA GLU A 15 2.93 -47.07 -50.94
C GLU A 15 4.43 -46.71 -51.25
N PHE A 16 5.52 -47.46 -50.97
CA PHE A 16 5.94 -48.90 -50.89
C PHE A 16 6.85 -49.33 -52.07
N THR A 17 7.72 -50.37 -52.04
CA THR A 17 7.82 -51.55 -51.14
C THR A 17 9.26 -51.81 -50.57
N SER A 18 9.95 -52.92 -50.90
CA SER A 18 11.28 -53.36 -50.35
C SER A 18 11.88 -54.54 -51.15
N VAL A 19 13.05 -55.12 -50.78
CA VAL A 19 13.33 -56.60 -50.68
C VAL A 19 14.77 -56.96 -50.17
N LEU A 20 14.88 -58.19 -49.61
CA LEU A 20 15.98 -58.99 -48.97
C LEU A 20 17.33 -59.10 -49.76
N GLY A 21 18.46 -59.70 -49.31
CA GLY A 21 18.90 -60.54 -48.14
C GLY A 21 20.42 -60.90 -48.27
N ARG A 22 21.07 -61.99 -47.76
CA ARG A 22 20.78 -63.08 -46.78
C ARG A 22 22.07 -63.93 -46.44
N GLN A 23 22.13 -64.60 -45.28
CA GLN A 23 22.80 -65.91 -44.94
C GLN A 23 24.36 -66.18 -44.84
N THR A 24 24.82 -66.46 -43.59
CA THR A 24 25.61 -67.62 -43.04
C THR A 24 27.06 -68.07 -43.40
N MET A 25 27.93 -68.11 -42.35
CA MET A 25 28.94 -69.12 -41.88
C MET A 25 30.10 -69.72 -42.75
N LEU A 26 31.38 -69.53 -42.35
CA LEU A 26 32.32 -70.56 -41.77
C LEU A 26 33.83 -70.14 -41.65
N ALA A 27 34.35 -70.18 -40.41
CA ALA A 27 35.74 -70.47 -39.91
C ALA A 27 37.08 -69.90 -40.49
N ARG A 28 37.93 -69.40 -39.54
CA ARG A 28 39.40 -69.10 -39.58
C ARG A 28 39.86 -67.96 -40.54
N SER A 29 40.72 -66.99 -40.16
CA SER A 29 41.50 -66.72 -38.92
C SER A 29 41.89 -65.23 -38.85
N VAL A 30 41.91 -64.47 -37.73
CA VAL A 30 41.45 -64.66 -36.34
C VAL A 30 41.15 -63.26 -35.70
N ARG A 31 40.01 -63.12 -34.99
CA ARG A 31 39.64 -62.17 -33.88
C ARG A 31 40.15 -60.71 -33.91
N ARG A 32 39.35 -59.65 -33.71
CA ARG A 32 37.94 -59.44 -33.25
C ARG A 32 37.37 -58.17 -33.95
N GLY A 33 36.04 -58.08 -34.18
CA GLY A 33 35.38 -56.96 -34.89
C GLY A 33 35.05 -55.72 -34.02
N VAL A 34 34.24 -54.73 -34.45
CA VAL A 34 33.25 -54.68 -35.56
C VAL A 34 33.04 -53.25 -36.12
N PRO A 35 32.94 -53.06 -37.46
CA PRO A 35 32.23 -51.93 -38.12
C PRO A 35 31.30 -52.48 -39.26
N PRO A 36 30.82 -51.74 -40.31
CA PRO A 36 30.65 -50.28 -40.57
C PRO A 36 29.28 -49.85 -41.20
N GLY A 37 29.03 -48.53 -41.26
CA GLY A 37 28.36 -47.86 -42.42
C GLY A 37 26.82 -47.74 -42.45
N LYS A 38 26.21 -46.89 -43.31
CA LYS A 38 26.79 -45.96 -44.32
C LYS A 38 25.87 -44.75 -44.64
N ARG A 39 26.52 -43.61 -44.88
CA ARG A 39 26.11 -42.35 -45.55
C ARG A 39 24.77 -42.28 -46.33
N THR A 40 24.09 -41.14 -46.17
CA THR A 40 23.43 -40.42 -47.27
C THR A 40 23.97 -38.98 -47.41
N THR A 41 24.42 -38.69 -48.63
CA THR A 41 24.21 -37.46 -49.42
C THR A 41 23.39 -36.32 -48.80
N ARG A 42 23.97 -35.11 -48.73
CA ARG A 42 23.24 -33.83 -48.62
C ARG A 42 23.22 -33.12 -49.98
N ALA A 43 22.03 -32.75 -50.45
CA ALA A 43 21.86 -31.76 -51.52
C ALA A 43 21.81 -30.34 -50.92
N PHE A 44 22.17 -29.32 -51.71
CA PHE A 44 22.10 -27.91 -51.31
C PHE A 44 20.67 -27.35 -51.52
N VAL A 45 19.87 -27.25 -50.46
CA VAL A 45 18.74 -26.29 -50.39
C VAL A 45 18.64 -25.70 -48.97
N LYS A 46 18.61 -24.36 -48.91
CA LYS A 46 18.24 -23.45 -47.81
C LYS A 46 18.34 -23.93 -46.34
N PRO A 47 19.21 -23.32 -45.51
CA PRO A 47 18.90 -23.14 -44.10
C PRO A 47 17.74 -22.14 -43.94
N SER A 48 16.82 -22.40 -43.01
CA SER A 48 15.86 -21.41 -42.49
C SER A 48 16.50 -20.63 -41.34
N ASP A 49 16.30 -19.32 -41.30
CA ASP A 49 17.10 -18.39 -40.50
C ASP A 49 16.91 -18.52 -38.97
N PRO A 50 18.00 -18.75 -38.20
CA PRO A 50 18.18 -18.17 -36.87
C PRO A 50 18.44 -16.65 -37.01
N PRO A 51 18.30 -15.84 -35.94
CA PRO A 51 18.41 -14.39 -36.04
C PRO A 51 19.74 -13.93 -36.64
N ALA A 52 19.66 -12.89 -37.48
CA ALA A 52 20.79 -12.39 -38.26
C ALA A 52 21.97 -12.00 -37.36
N SER A 53 23.04 -12.77 -37.43
CA SER A 53 24.35 -12.33 -36.95
C SER A 53 24.77 -11.14 -37.82
N PRO A 54 25.04 -9.95 -37.24
CA PRO A 54 25.68 -8.89 -38.02
C PRO A 54 27.03 -9.42 -38.52
N GLY A 55 27.42 -9.02 -39.72
CA GLY A 55 28.64 -9.49 -40.36
C GLY A 55 28.75 -8.93 -41.77
N GLU A 56 29.96 -8.63 -42.18
CA GLU A 56 30.23 -7.94 -43.44
C GLU A 56 30.75 -8.90 -44.51
N TRP A 57 30.21 -8.75 -45.72
CA TRP A 57 30.72 -9.45 -46.88
C TRP A 57 31.95 -8.73 -47.42
N THR A 58 33.06 -9.44 -47.56
CA THR A 58 34.26 -8.92 -48.22
C THR A 58 33.98 -8.53 -49.67
N ALA A 59 34.93 -7.81 -50.27
CA ALA A 59 35.06 -7.76 -51.72
C ALA A 59 35.15 -9.19 -52.32
N TRP A 60 34.90 -9.28 -53.62
CA TRP A 60 35.15 -10.49 -54.39
C TRP A 60 36.64 -10.58 -54.75
N PHE A 61 37.23 -11.75 -54.53
CA PHE A 61 38.61 -12.07 -54.88
C PHE A 61 38.64 -13.03 -56.07
N ASN A 62 39.72 -12.89 -56.85
CA ASN A 62 40.18 -13.86 -57.82
C ASN A 62 41.71 -13.96 -57.68
N VAL A 63 42.26 -15.16 -57.55
CA VAL A 63 43.69 -15.42 -57.31
C VAL A 63 44.34 -16.11 -58.50
N ASP A 64 43.66 -17.06 -59.11
CA ASP A 64 44.12 -17.76 -60.31
C ASP A 64 43.12 -17.65 -61.46
N HIS A 65 43.43 -18.31 -62.56
CA HIS A 65 42.57 -18.46 -63.75
C HIS A 65 42.55 -19.95 -64.09
N PRO A 66 41.50 -20.47 -64.76
CA PRO A 66 41.24 -21.92 -64.87
C PRO A 66 42.26 -22.63 -65.79
N GLY A 67 43.44 -22.92 -65.23
CA GLY A 67 44.63 -23.37 -65.93
C GLY A 67 45.09 -24.76 -65.47
N GLY A 68 45.26 -25.67 -66.42
CA GLY A 68 45.75 -27.02 -66.14
C GLY A 68 44.72 -27.89 -65.42
N GLN A 69 44.80 -28.01 -64.09
CA GLN A 69 44.01 -28.99 -63.32
C GLN A 69 42.63 -28.48 -62.85
N GLY A 70 42.41 -27.17 -62.80
CA GLY A 70 41.21 -26.59 -62.20
C GLY A 70 41.31 -25.08 -62.05
N ASP A 71 40.59 -24.57 -61.06
CA ASP A 71 40.45 -23.15 -60.66
C ASP A 71 40.37 -23.12 -59.12
N TYR A 72 41.19 -22.33 -58.43
CA TYR A 72 41.58 -22.58 -57.03
C TYR A 72 41.61 -21.33 -56.12
N GLU A 73 40.44 -20.72 -55.92
CA GLU A 73 40.18 -19.65 -54.95
C GLU A 73 40.31 -20.08 -53.46
N ARG A 74 41.48 -20.58 -53.08
CA ARG A 74 41.79 -21.10 -51.73
C ARG A 74 42.08 -19.98 -50.74
N LEU A 75 41.58 -20.11 -49.51
CA LEU A 75 41.61 -19.05 -48.49
C LEU A 75 43.03 -18.71 -48.00
N ASP A 76 43.96 -19.66 -48.02
CA ASP A 76 45.37 -19.42 -47.74
C ASP A 76 46.05 -18.62 -48.86
N ALA A 77 45.78 -18.94 -50.13
CA ALA A 77 46.25 -18.17 -51.28
C ALA A 77 45.64 -16.76 -51.33
N ILE A 78 44.35 -16.62 -51.05
CA ILE A 78 43.67 -15.31 -50.95
C ILE A 78 44.31 -14.44 -49.86
N ARG A 79 44.64 -15.01 -48.70
CA ARG A 79 45.38 -14.28 -47.64
C ARG A 79 46.82 -13.97 -48.03
N PHE A 80 47.49 -14.83 -48.79
CA PHE A 80 48.85 -14.59 -49.26
C PHE A 80 48.93 -13.39 -50.24
N TYR A 81 47.99 -13.29 -51.18
CA TYR A 81 47.99 -12.22 -52.19
C TYR A 81 47.23 -10.95 -51.77
N TYR A 82 46.14 -11.07 -51.00
CA TYR A 82 45.27 -9.95 -50.61
C TYR A 82 45.37 -9.57 -49.11
N GLY A 83 46.18 -10.28 -48.32
CA GLY A 83 46.49 -9.94 -46.93
C GLY A 83 45.26 -9.93 -46.01
N ASP A 84 45.22 -8.94 -45.12
CA ASP A 84 44.20 -8.78 -44.08
C ASP A 84 42.80 -8.38 -44.60
N ARG A 85 42.57 -8.41 -45.92
CA ARG A 85 41.27 -8.14 -46.56
C ARG A 85 40.26 -9.29 -46.36
N VAL A 86 40.66 -10.40 -45.75
CA VAL A 86 39.77 -11.50 -45.33
C VAL A 86 40.09 -11.91 -43.89
N CYS A 87 39.06 -11.84 -43.03
CA CYS A 87 39.15 -12.19 -41.61
C CYS A 87 39.74 -13.59 -41.34
N ALA A 88 40.32 -13.76 -40.14
CA ALA A 88 40.99 -15.00 -39.72
C ALA A 88 40.08 -16.25 -39.68
N ARG A 89 38.77 -16.09 -39.50
CA ARG A 89 37.77 -17.18 -39.52
C ARG A 89 36.46 -16.73 -40.19
N PRO A 90 36.32 -16.89 -41.52
CA PRO A 90 35.07 -16.62 -42.21
C PRO A 90 33.91 -17.48 -41.70
N LEU A 91 32.72 -16.89 -41.60
CA LEU A 91 31.47 -17.54 -41.21
C LEU A 91 30.82 -18.25 -42.41
N ARG A 92 30.86 -17.63 -43.59
CA ARG A 92 30.32 -18.16 -44.85
C ARG A 92 31.26 -17.81 -46.01
N LEU A 93 31.13 -18.55 -47.11
CA LEU A 93 31.74 -18.30 -48.41
C LEU A 93 30.62 -18.24 -49.45
N GLU A 94 30.78 -17.37 -50.44
CA GLU A 94 29.95 -17.30 -51.64
C GLU A 94 30.85 -17.31 -52.87
N ALA A 95 30.45 -18.01 -53.93
CA ALA A 95 31.25 -18.22 -55.14
C ALA A 95 30.39 -18.05 -56.40
N ARG A 96 30.97 -17.46 -57.44
CA ARG A 96 30.33 -17.19 -58.74
C ARG A 96 31.38 -17.12 -59.86
N THR A 97 31.00 -17.29 -61.11
CA THR A 97 31.92 -17.01 -62.23
C THR A 97 32.24 -15.53 -62.35
N THR A 98 33.31 -15.20 -63.07
CA THR A 98 33.61 -13.82 -63.52
C THR A 98 32.44 -13.20 -64.30
N ASP A 99 31.65 -14.00 -65.02
CA ASP A 99 30.39 -13.63 -65.69
C ASP A 99 29.17 -13.52 -64.73
N TRP A 100 29.41 -13.36 -63.43
CA TRP A 100 28.41 -13.16 -62.37
C TRP A 100 27.43 -14.32 -62.14
N MET A 101 27.63 -15.49 -62.75
CA MET A 101 26.77 -16.66 -62.56
C MET A 101 27.09 -17.38 -61.23
N PRO A 102 26.13 -17.57 -60.30
CA PRO A 102 26.39 -18.26 -59.03
C PRO A 102 26.91 -19.68 -59.25
N ALA A 103 27.90 -20.12 -58.47
CA ALA A 103 28.62 -21.36 -58.74
C ALA A 103 27.72 -22.63 -58.74
N GLY A 104 26.67 -22.65 -57.91
CA GLY A 104 25.69 -23.75 -57.92
C GLY A 104 24.78 -23.79 -59.16
N SER A 105 24.78 -22.75 -59.99
CA SER A 105 23.97 -22.64 -61.22
C SER A 105 24.75 -23.00 -62.50
N THR A 106 26.08 -23.13 -62.44
CA THR A 106 26.93 -23.44 -63.61
C THR A 106 26.83 -24.91 -64.04
N GLY A 107 26.23 -25.78 -63.22
CA GLY A 107 26.17 -27.22 -63.44
C GLY A 107 27.50 -27.96 -63.25
N GLN A 108 28.54 -27.27 -62.76
CA GLN A 108 29.87 -27.83 -62.54
C GLN A 108 30.00 -28.47 -61.15
N VAL A 109 30.89 -29.47 -61.04
CA VAL A 109 31.25 -30.07 -59.74
C VAL A 109 32.26 -29.16 -59.07
N VAL A 110 31.80 -28.42 -58.06
CA VAL A 110 32.58 -27.40 -57.35
C VAL A 110 32.58 -27.66 -55.84
N HIS A 111 33.68 -27.30 -55.17
CA HIS A 111 33.88 -27.49 -53.74
C HIS A 111 34.09 -26.14 -53.06
N GLY A 112 33.56 -25.96 -51.84
CA GLY A 112 33.66 -24.69 -51.13
C GLY A 112 33.50 -24.86 -49.61
N SER A 113 34.42 -24.25 -48.86
CA SER A 113 34.51 -24.31 -47.41
C SER A 113 34.99 -22.95 -46.86
N PRO A 114 34.28 -22.31 -45.91
CA PRO A 114 34.72 -21.05 -45.31
C PRO A 114 36.07 -21.10 -44.59
N ARG A 115 36.67 -22.30 -44.42
CA ARG A 115 38.00 -22.49 -43.80
C ARG A 115 39.12 -22.74 -44.81
N GLU A 116 38.80 -23.18 -46.03
CA GLU A 116 39.79 -23.66 -47.01
C GLU A 116 39.70 -22.87 -48.34
N GLY A 117 38.61 -22.13 -48.55
CA GLY A 117 38.28 -21.43 -49.80
C GLY A 117 37.40 -22.27 -50.70
N PHE A 118 37.53 -22.06 -52.01
CA PHE A 118 36.76 -22.72 -53.07
C PHE A 118 37.72 -23.32 -54.10
N TRP A 119 37.28 -24.37 -54.79
CA TRP A 119 37.99 -24.89 -55.95
C TRP A 119 37.06 -25.69 -56.88
N CYS A 120 37.37 -25.63 -58.17
CA CYS A 120 36.79 -26.47 -59.21
C CYS A 120 37.92 -27.33 -59.81
N LEU A 121 37.64 -28.59 -60.15
CA LEU A 121 38.63 -29.53 -60.71
C LEU A 121 38.20 -30.02 -62.09
N ASN A 122 39.01 -29.80 -63.12
CA ASN A 122 38.73 -30.19 -64.51
C ASN A 122 38.46 -31.70 -64.63
N ARG A 123 39.21 -32.51 -63.88
CA ARG A 123 39.07 -33.98 -63.84
C ARG A 123 37.74 -34.49 -63.25
N GLU A 124 36.98 -33.63 -62.55
CA GLU A 124 35.72 -33.97 -61.86
C GLU A 124 34.50 -33.44 -62.63
N GLN A 125 34.72 -32.75 -63.75
CA GLN A 125 33.69 -32.31 -64.69
C GLN A 125 33.35 -33.41 -65.71
N ARG A 126 32.37 -33.14 -66.57
CA ARG A 126 32.02 -34.03 -67.67
C ARG A 126 33.11 -33.99 -68.76
N PRO A 127 33.37 -35.08 -69.51
CA PRO A 127 34.37 -35.09 -70.57
C PRO A 127 34.15 -33.95 -71.58
N GLY A 128 35.17 -33.12 -71.77
CA GLY A 128 35.12 -31.93 -72.65
C GLY A 128 34.68 -30.62 -71.97
N GLN A 129 34.38 -30.62 -70.67
CA GLN A 129 33.99 -29.42 -69.91
C GLN A 129 35.08 -29.03 -68.91
N ASN A 130 35.78 -27.90 -69.12
CA ASN A 130 36.70 -27.34 -68.13
C ASN A 130 35.94 -26.45 -67.12
N CYS A 131 36.57 -26.21 -65.96
CA CYS A 131 36.13 -25.24 -64.97
C CYS A 131 36.05 -23.82 -65.54
N SER A 132 35.00 -23.11 -65.18
CA SER A 132 34.88 -21.67 -65.38
C SER A 132 35.89 -20.93 -64.47
N ASN A 133 36.18 -19.65 -64.77
CA ASN A 133 36.95 -18.79 -63.89
C ASN A 133 36.05 -18.26 -62.76
N TYR A 134 36.31 -18.64 -61.51
CA TYR A 134 35.49 -18.28 -60.35
C TYR A 134 36.07 -17.14 -59.52
N THR A 135 35.16 -16.40 -58.87
CA THR A 135 35.46 -15.36 -57.91
C THR A 135 34.73 -15.68 -56.61
N VAL A 136 35.35 -15.41 -55.46
CA VAL A 136 34.75 -15.68 -54.14
C VAL A 136 34.74 -14.48 -53.21
N ARG A 137 33.77 -14.46 -52.31
CA ARG A 137 33.77 -13.56 -51.15
C ARG A 137 33.40 -14.30 -49.87
N PHE A 138 33.78 -13.70 -48.75
CA PHE A 138 33.63 -14.27 -47.43
C PHE A 138 32.73 -13.39 -46.57
N LEU A 139 31.90 -14.01 -45.74
CA LEU A 139 31.17 -13.30 -44.68
C LEU A 139 32.04 -13.32 -43.43
N CYS A 140 32.48 -12.15 -43.00
CA CYS A 140 33.27 -11.96 -41.79
C CYS A 140 32.39 -11.45 -40.64
N PRO A 141 32.73 -11.75 -39.37
CA PRO A 141 32.11 -11.04 -38.25
C PRO A 141 32.44 -9.53 -38.32
N PRO A 142 31.65 -8.66 -37.66
CA PRO A 142 31.95 -7.22 -37.59
C PRO A 142 33.28 -6.99 -36.87
N GLY A 143 33.98 -5.88 -37.14
CA GLY A 143 35.29 -5.59 -36.51
C GLY A 143 36.42 -6.55 -36.91
N SER A 144 36.17 -7.50 -37.83
CA SER A 144 37.14 -8.53 -38.22
C SER A 144 37.88 -8.21 -39.52
N LEU A 145 37.68 -7.02 -40.08
CA LEU A 145 38.36 -6.51 -41.27
C LEU A 145 39.14 -5.24 -40.91
N ARG A 146 40.33 -5.08 -41.49
CA ARG A 146 41.34 -4.14 -40.96
C ARG A 146 41.01 -2.64 -41.15
N GLN A 147 39.89 -2.28 -41.77
CA GLN A 147 39.43 -0.88 -41.82
C GLN A 147 38.84 -0.38 -40.49
N ASP A 148 38.42 -1.28 -39.59
CA ASP A 148 37.94 -0.90 -38.25
C ASP A 148 39.07 -0.68 -37.21
N THR A 149 40.35 -0.86 -37.56
CA THR A 149 41.43 -0.85 -36.54
C THR A 149 41.67 0.50 -35.88
N GLU A 150 41.19 1.61 -36.43
CA GLU A 150 41.21 2.93 -35.77
C GLU A 150 40.20 3.05 -34.61
N HIS A 151 39.36 2.04 -34.35
CA HIS A 151 38.37 2.02 -33.26
C HIS A 151 38.57 0.88 -32.25
N ILE A 152 39.58 0.02 -32.42
CA ILE A 152 39.91 -1.06 -31.47
C ILE A 152 40.60 -0.53 -30.21
N TRP A 153 41.25 0.63 -30.30
CA TRP A 153 41.87 1.34 -29.18
C TRP A 153 41.18 2.68 -28.96
N SER A 154 41.06 3.12 -27.70
CA SER A 154 40.76 4.51 -27.43
C SER A 154 41.89 5.41 -27.96
N PRO A 155 41.62 6.70 -28.24
CA PRO A 155 42.68 7.69 -28.31
C PRO A 155 43.58 7.59 -27.06
N TRP A 156 44.88 7.83 -27.24
CA TRP A 156 45.78 7.98 -26.10
C TRP A 156 45.32 9.14 -25.21
N SER A 157 45.34 8.93 -23.90
CA SER A 157 45.14 10.00 -22.92
C SER A 157 46.25 11.07 -23.05
N PRO A 158 45.98 12.33 -22.67
CA PRO A 158 47.04 13.33 -22.55
C PRO A 158 48.13 12.85 -21.59
N TRP A 159 49.40 13.14 -21.92
CA TRP A 159 50.54 12.78 -21.07
C TRP A 159 50.31 13.23 -19.61
N SER A 160 50.46 12.29 -18.68
CA SER A 160 50.33 12.54 -17.25
C SER A 160 51.37 13.56 -16.75
N LYS A 161 51.18 14.08 -15.53
CA LYS A 161 52.21 14.92 -14.90
C LYS A 161 53.48 14.09 -14.69
N CYS A 162 54.65 14.70 -14.87
CA CYS A 162 55.95 14.04 -14.72
C CYS A 162 56.03 13.33 -13.36
N SER A 163 56.32 12.03 -13.34
CA SER A 163 56.29 11.22 -12.11
C SER A 163 57.30 11.69 -11.04
N ALA A 164 58.36 12.38 -11.45
CA ALA A 164 59.21 13.15 -10.56
C ALA A 164 58.57 14.52 -10.29
N ALA A 165 57.93 14.66 -9.12
CA ALA A 165 57.30 15.92 -8.69
C ALA A 165 58.29 17.10 -8.51
N CYS A 166 59.60 16.81 -8.42
CA CYS A 166 60.61 17.75 -7.98
C CYS A 166 62.02 17.34 -8.46
N GLY A 167 62.68 18.21 -9.25
CA GLY A 167 64.14 18.24 -9.42
C GLY A 167 64.85 17.03 -10.08
N HIS A 168 64.13 15.97 -10.44
CA HIS A 168 64.68 14.73 -10.97
C HIS A 168 64.08 14.38 -12.34
N THR A 169 64.78 13.52 -13.09
CA THR A 169 64.23 12.89 -14.30
C THR A 169 63.10 11.94 -13.93
N GLY A 170 61.87 12.30 -14.28
CA GLY A 170 60.70 11.44 -14.15
C GLY A 170 60.33 10.79 -15.47
N VAL A 171 59.18 10.13 -15.46
CA VAL A 171 58.49 9.61 -16.64
C VAL A 171 57.08 10.23 -16.67
N GLN A 172 56.69 10.82 -17.80
CA GLN A 172 55.27 11.04 -18.08
C GLN A 172 54.72 9.77 -18.72
N THR A 173 53.57 9.33 -18.28
CA THR A 173 52.86 8.18 -18.84
C THR A 173 51.60 8.62 -19.57
N ARG A 174 51.27 7.95 -20.66
CA ARG A 174 49.95 8.01 -21.29
C ARG A 174 49.39 6.61 -21.47
N THR A 175 48.07 6.52 -21.53
CA THR A 175 47.33 5.26 -21.49
C THR A 175 46.25 5.24 -22.57
N ARG A 176 45.97 4.06 -23.13
CA ARG A 176 44.85 3.80 -24.03
C ARG A 176 44.18 2.48 -23.64
N ASN A 177 42.85 2.46 -23.74
CA ASN A 177 42.06 1.30 -23.41
C ASN A 177 41.77 0.48 -24.67
N CYS A 178 41.88 -0.84 -24.56
CA CYS A 178 41.34 -1.77 -25.54
C CYS A 178 39.81 -1.67 -25.52
N LEU A 179 39.19 -1.44 -26.67
CA LEU A 179 37.73 -1.31 -26.82
C LEU A 179 37.06 -2.59 -27.36
N ALA A 180 37.85 -3.63 -27.64
CA ALA A 180 37.35 -4.92 -28.13
C ALA A 180 36.94 -5.87 -26.99
N GLU A 181 35.79 -6.56 -27.15
CA GLU A 181 35.24 -7.50 -26.16
C GLU A 181 36.11 -8.74 -25.91
N THR A 182 37.14 -9.00 -26.74
CA THR A 182 38.05 -10.15 -26.58
C THR A 182 39.52 -9.71 -26.50
N VAL A 183 40.06 -9.82 -25.28
CA VAL A 183 41.38 -9.30 -24.86
C VAL A 183 42.54 -9.73 -25.77
N SER A 184 42.45 -10.91 -26.40
CA SER A 184 43.50 -11.46 -27.28
C SER A 184 43.74 -10.69 -28.59
N LEU A 185 42.93 -9.68 -28.91
CA LEU A 185 43.14 -8.78 -30.06
C LEU A 185 44.03 -7.57 -29.73
N CYS A 186 44.22 -7.26 -28.44
CA CYS A 186 44.97 -6.09 -27.98
C CYS A 186 46.36 -6.51 -27.48
N SER A 187 47.26 -6.79 -28.42
CA SER A 187 48.65 -7.25 -28.16
C SER A 187 49.68 -6.12 -28.04
N GLU A 188 49.32 -4.88 -28.37
CA GLU A 188 50.17 -3.71 -28.17
C GLU A 188 50.09 -3.17 -26.74
N ALA A 189 51.08 -2.36 -26.34
CA ALA A 189 51.10 -1.75 -25.02
C ALA A 189 49.90 -0.79 -24.80
N THR A 190 49.22 -0.98 -23.67
CA THR A 190 48.16 -0.12 -23.12
C THR A 190 48.71 1.18 -22.52
N GLU A 191 49.99 1.20 -22.15
CA GLU A 191 50.67 2.32 -21.53
C GLU A 191 51.98 2.64 -22.26
N GLU A 192 52.32 3.92 -22.36
CA GLU A 192 53.55 4.42 -22.97
C GLU A 192 54.18 5.45 -22.02
N GLY A 193 55.52 5.46 -21.91
CA GLY A 193 56.25 6.34 -21.00
C GLY A 193 57.35 7.12 -21.71
N GLN A 194 57.36 8.45 -21.57
CA GLN A 194 58.43 9.33 -22.04
C GLN A 194 59.19 9.96 -20.86
N LEU A 195 60.50 10.14 -21.00
CA LEU A 195 61.32 10.83 -19.99
C LEU A 195 60.97 12.32 -19.93
N CYS A 196 60.93 12.87 -18.72
CA CYS A 196 60.60 14.26 -18.44
C CYS A 196 61.49 14.84 -17.34
N VAL A 197 61.68 16.16 -17.35
CA VAL A 197 62.34 16.90 -16.28
C VAL A 197 61.36 17.96 -15.80
N SER A 198 60.98 17.91 -14.52
CA SER A 198 60.07 18.88 -13.91
C SER A 198 60.82 20.16 -13.52
N GLN A 199 60.12 21.29 -13.57
CA GLN A 199 60.65 22.60 -13.18
C GLN A 199 60.86 22.67 -11.66
N ALA A 200 61.69 23.60 -11.19
CA ALA A 200 62.10 23.70 -9.79
C ALA A 200 60.90 23.75 -8.81
N CYS A 201 61.00 22.96 -7.75
CA CYS A 201 59.89 22.59 -6.87
C CYS A 201 59.52 23.71 -5.90
N THR A 202 58.24 24.10 -5.87
CA THR A 202 57.67 24.86 -4.75
C THR A 202 57.63 24.00 -3.47
N ALA A 203 57.86 24.62 -2.32
CA ALA A 203 57.95 23.91 -1.03
C ALA A 203 56.65 23.19 -0.63
N CYS A 204 56.80 22.08 0.10
CA CYS A 204 55.68 21.32 0.68
C CYS A 204 55.36 21.88 2.09
N ASP A 205 54.19 22.53 2.23
CA ASP A 205 53.71 23.12 3.49
C ASP A 205 53.25 22.09 4.56
N LEU A 206 53.42 20.78 4.33
CA LEU A 206 52.96 19.75 5.25
C LEU A 206 53.97 19.47 6.38
N THR A 207 53.87 20.20 7.49
CA THR A 207 54.70 19.94 8.68
C THR A 207 54.23 18.68 9.44
N CYS A 208 54.91 17.55 9.25
CA CYS A 208 54.72 16.35 10.05
C CYS A 208 55.28 16.51 11.47
N SER A 209 54.48 16.18 12.48
CA SER A 209 54.92 16.20 13.89
C SER A 209 55.65 14.92 14.34
N MET A 210 55.52 13.84 13.56
CA MET A 210 56.27 12.58 13.67
C MET A 210 56.42 11.99 12.27
N GLY A 211 57.53 11.28 12.02
CA GLY A 211 57.84 10.69 10.71
C GLY A 211 58.26 11.72 9.65
N GLN A 212 58.29 11.28 8.40
CA GLN A 212 58.58 12.10 7.22
C GLN A 212 57.32 12.28 6.37
N VAL A 213 57.25 13.36 5.59
CA VAL A 213 56.19 13.55 4.59
C VAL A 213 56.37 12.51 3.47
N ASN A 214 55.28 11.95 2.96
CA ASN A 214 55.32 11.08 1.77
C ASN A 214 55.62 11.87 0.48
N ALA A 215 55.98 11.15 -0.59
CA ALA A 215 56.28 11.77 -1.89
C ALA A 215 55.12 12.59 -2.49
N ASP A 216 53.88 12.29 -2.09
CA ASP A 216 52.66 12.98 -2.54
C ASP A 216 52.34 14.28 -1.75
N CYS A 217 53.10 14.60 -0.69
CA CYS A 217 52.86 15.74 0.22
C CYS A 217 51.47 15.71 0.91
N ASP A 218 50.85 14.53 1.08
CA ASP A 218 49.48 14.37 1.60
C ASP A 218 49.34 13.55 2.90
N ALA A 219 50.40 12.84 3.35
CA ALA A 219 50.39 12.07 4.59
C ALA A 219 51.78 11.96 5.26
N CYS A 220 51.79 11.68 6.57
CA CYS A 220 53.00 11.47 7.36
C CYS A 220 53.30 9.97 7.54
N MET A 221 54.51 9.56 7.17
CA MET A 221 54.97 8.17 7.14
C MET A 221 56.10 7.89 8.15
N CYS A 222 55.97 6.78 8.87
CA CYS A 222 56.82 6.34 9.98
C CYS A 222 57.32 4.92 9.67
N GLN A 223 58.58 4.79 9.22
CA GLN A 223 59.15 3.54 8.67
C GLN A 223 59.01 2.29 9.57
N ASP A 224 59.01 2.50 10.89
CA ASP A 224 58.99 1.44 11.92
C ASP A 224 57.60 1.15 12.51
N PHE A 225 56.53 1.79 12.02
CA PHE A 225 55.19 1.70 12.62
C PHE A 225 54.26 0.73 11.90
N MET A 226 53.49 -0.06 12.68
CA MET A 226 52.45 -0.95 12.15
C MET A 226 51.12 -0.81 12.92
N LEU A 227 50.06 -0.50 12.17
CA LEU A 227 48.69 -0.46 12.68
C LEU A 227 48.03 -1.83 12.46
N HIS A 228 47.55 -2.45 13.53
CA HIS A 228 46.66 -3.61 13.45
C HIS A 228 45.22 -3.16 13.65
N GLY A 229 44.31 -3.69 12.83
CA GLY A 229 42.89 -3.38 12.92
C GLY A 229 42.04 -4.64 13.01
N ALA A 230 40.93 -4.57 13.75
CA ALA A 230 39.89 -5.59 13.78
C ALA A 230 38.52 -4.91 13.61
N VAL A 231 37.74 -5.38 12.64
CA VAL A 231 36.42 -4.83 12.33
C VAL A 231 35.35 -5.90 12.45
N SER A 232 34.31 -5.62 13.25
CA SER A 232 33.12 -6.46 13.37
C SER A 232 31.91 -5.84 12.67
N LEU A 233 30.91 -6.67 12.42
CA LEU A 233 29.55 -6.31 12.02
C LEU A 233 28.67 -6.22 13.28
N PRO A 234 27.48 -5.58 13.22
CA PRO A 234 26.54 -5.53 14.34
C PRO A 234 26.31 -6.93 14.93
N GLY A 235 26.60 -7.10 16.23
CA GLY A 235 26.48 -8.39 16.90
C GLY A 235 27.72 -9.30 16.77
N GLY A 236 28.91 -8.70 16.64
CA GLY A 236 30.20 -9.37 16.86
C GLY A 236 30.75 -10.23 15.71
N ALA A 237 29.99 -10.47 14.63
CA ALA A 237 30.47 -11.26 13.50
C ALA A 237 31.64 -10.56 12.76
N PRO A 238 32.64 -11.29 12.23
CA PRO A 238 33.82 -10.69 11.58
C PRO A 238 33.46 -9.97 10.27
N ALA A 239 33.88 -8.71 10.10
CA ALA A 239 33.58 -7.90 8.92
C ALA A 239 34.55 -8.18 7.76
N SER A 240 34.55 -9.41 7.26
CA SER A 240 35.36 -9.85 6.10
C SER A 240 35.07 -9.02 4.85
N GLY A 241 36.10 -8.71 4.04
CA GLY A 241 35.96 -7.99 2.77
C GLY A 241 35.56 -6.51 2.89
N ALA A 242 35.85 -5.87 4.03
CA ALA A 242 35.70 -4.43 4.22
C ALA A 242 36.94 -3.68 3.72
N SER A 243 36.76 -2.58 3.01
CA SER A 243 37.84 -1.79 2.39
C SER A 243 38.27 -0.64 3.30
N VAL A 244 39.59 -0.46 3.48
CA VAL A 244 40.20 0.57 4.33
C VAL A 244 40.84 1.64 3.44
N TYR A 245 40.48 2.91 3.65
CA TYR A 245 40.99 4.06 2.91
C TYR A 245 41.61 5.10 3.84
N LEU A 246 42.62 5.81 3.35
CA LEU A 246 43.13 7.05 3.94
C LEU A 246 42.35 8.25 3.37
N LEU A 247 41.88 9.14 4.25
CA LEU A 247 41.29 10.43 3.89
C LEU A 247 42.40 11.49 3.83
N THR A 248 42.70 11.98 2.64
CA THR A 248 43.75 12.97 2.36
C THR A 248 43.15 14.37 2.14
N LYS A 249 43.96 15.43 2.22
CA LYS A 249 43.52 16.81 1.98
C LYS A 249 42.97 17.05 0.56
N THR A 250 43.30 16.19 -0.40
CA THR A 250 43.00 16.34 -1.84
C THR A 250 41.61 15.84 -2.26
N LYS A 251 40.71 15.57 -1.29
CA LYS A 251 39.32 15.07 -1.47
C LYS A 251 39.15 13.67 -2.07
N THR A 252 40.19 13.04 -2.63
CA THR A 252 40.15 11.69 -3.19
C THR A 252 40.69 10.65 -2.18
N PRO A 253 39.87 9.76 -1.61
CA PRO A 253 40.33 8.76 -0.64
C PRO A 253 41.23 7.71 -1.29
N LYS A 254 42.36 7.39 -0.65
CA LYS A 254 43.38 6.44 -1.16
C LYS A 254 43.18 5.08 -0.49
N MET A 255 42.91 4.02 -1.25
CA MET A 255 42.73 2.67 -0.67
C MET A 255 44.06 2.15 -0.13
N LEU A 256 44.03 1.52 1.05
CA LEU A 256 45.19 0.96 1.74
C LEU A 256 45.19 -0.58 1.75
N THR A 257 44.08 -1.19 2.17
CA THR A 257 43.96 -2.64 2.37
C THR A 257 42.49 -3.08 2.46
N VAL A 258 42.26 -4.39 2.50
CA VAL A 258 40.95 -5.04 2.73
C VAL A 258 41.05 -6.00 3.93
N THR A 259 39.97 -6.21 4.68
CA THR A 259 39.94 -7.14 5.82
C THR A 259 39.90 -8.62 5.42
N ASP A 260 40.57 -9.45 6.22
CA ASP A 260 40.57 -10.91 6.09
C ASP A 260 39.26 -11.58 6.56
N SER A 261 39.19 -12.92 6.47
CA SER A 261 38.02 -13.71 6.90
C SER A 261 37.69 -13.59 8.39
N SER A 262 38.61 -13.13 9.23
CA SER A 262 38.41 -12.82 10.65
C SER A 262 38.09 -11.35 10.92
N GLY A 263 37.90 -10.53 9.87
CA GLY A 263 37.64 -9.11 9.95
C GLY A 263 38.87 -8.26 10.28
N ARG A 264 40.08 -8.84 10.23
CA ARG A 264 41.32 -8.15 10.62
C ARG A 264 42.02 -7.53 9.42
N PHE A 265 42.78 -6.46 9.66
CA PHE A 265 43.61 -5.81 8.66
C PHE A 265 44.91 -5.28 9.28
N GLN A 266 45.89 -4.94 8.42
CA GLN A 266 47.16 -4.35 8.85
C GLN A 266 47.52 -3.19 7.89
N VAL A 267 48.01 -2.08 8.43
CA VAL A 267 48.53 -0.94 7.66
C VAL A 267 49.94 -0.62 8.14
N PRO A 268 50.98 -0.86 7.31
CA PRO A 268 52.34 -0.45 7.63
C PRO A 268 52.55 1.05 7.34
N GLY A 269 53.44 1.68 8.10
CA GLY A 269 54.02 2.98 7.76
C GLY A 269 53.21 4.23 8.08
N LEU A 270 51.91 4.15 8.39
CA LEU A 270 51.08 5.33 8.68
C LEU A 270 51.33 5.88 10.09
N CYS A 271 51.78 7.12 10.25
CA CYS A 271 52.16 7.64 11.57
C CYS A 271 50.97 7.74 12.57
N PRO A 272 51.19 7.44 13.87
CA PRO A 272 50.23 7.64 14.95
C PRO A 272 50.16 9.12 15.40
N ASP A 273 49.83 10.01 14.46
CA ASP A 273 49.97 11.47 14.57
C ASP A 273 48.84 12.19 15.33
N GLY A 274 47.68 11.57 15.51
CA GLY A 274 46.47 12.20 16.03
C GLY A 274 45.72 13.10 15.03
N LYS A 275 46.01 13.00 13.73
CA LYS A 275 45.47 13.86 12.65
C LYS A 275 45.05 13.08 11.41
N SER A 276 45.78 12.04 11.05
CA SER A 276 45.49 11.18 9.90
C SER A 276 44.19 10.40 10.15
N THR A 277 43.29 10.38 9.17
CA THR A 277 41.95 9.79 9.30
C THR A 277 41.73 8.66 8.30
N LEU A 278 41.18 7.54 8.78
CA LEU A 278 40.82 6.37 7.99
C LEU A 278 39.31 6.31 7.76
N LYS A 279 38.85 6.07 6.52
CA LYS A 279 37.46 5.71 6.20
C LYS A 279 37.43 4.21 5.90
N ILE A 280 36.73 3.42 6.71
CA ILE A 280 36.49 1.98 6.47
C ILE A 280 35.08 1.83 5.91
N THR A 281 34.93 1.12 4.79
CA THR A 281 33.64 0.97 4.09
C THR A 281 33.31 -0.49 3.83
N LYS A 282 32.02 -0.84 3.92
CA LYS A 282 31.48 -2.13 3.51
C LYS A 282 30.06 -1.93 2.97
N THR A 283 29.69 -2.68 1.94
CA THR A 283 28.34 -2.64 1.33
C THR A 283 27.24 -2.87 2.37
N LYS A 284 26.17 -2.05 2.35
CA LYS A 284 25.05 -2.05 3.31
C LYS A 284 25.41 -1.69 4.77
N PHE A 285 26.60 -1.13 5.03
CA PHE A 285 27.01 -0.60 6.34
C PHE A 285 27.44 0.87 6.25
N ALA A 286 27.15 1.65 7.28
CA ALA A 286 27.57 3.03 7.38
C ALA A 286 29.11 3.11 7.47
N PRO A 287 29.77 4.05 6.75
CA PRO A 287 31.22 4.11 6.72
C PRO A 287 31.80 4.56 8.06
N ILE A 288 32.72 3.78 8.62
CA ILE A 288 33.40 4.11 9.87
C ILE A 288 34.51 5.11 9.57
N VAL A 289 34.53 6.27 10.24
CA VAL A 289 35.65 7.22 10.17
C VAL A 289 36.39 7.21 11.50
N LEU A 290 37.67 6.85 11.46
CA LEU A 290 38.56 6.75 12.63
C LEU A 290 39.71 7.74 12.49
N THR A 291 40.08 8.41 13.58
CA THR A 291 41.33 9.21 13.64
C THR A 291 42.43 8.33 14.21
N MET A 292 43.65 8.42 13.67
CA MET A 292 44.81 7.67 14.16
C MET A 292 45.07 7.97 15.64
N PRO A 293 45.23 6.94 16.50
CA PRO A 293 45.51 7.17 17.92
C PRO A 293 46.90 7.79 18.08
N LYS A 294 47.01 8.86 18.87
CA LYS A 294 48.29 9.50 19.17
C LYS A 294 49.11 8.60 20.10
N SER A 295 50.23 8.05 19.61
CA SER A 295 51.03 7.05 20.33
C SER A 295 52.53 7.20 20.01
N SER A 296 53.38 6.81 20.96
CA SER A 296 54.84 6.70 20.78
C SER A 296 55.31 5.24 20.65
N LEU A 297 54.39 4.28 20.60
CA LEU A 297 54.70 2.85 20.40
C LEU A 297 54.90 2.54 18.91
N LYS A 298 55.72 1.53 18.59
CA LYS A 298 55.89 1.03 17.20
C LYS A 298 54.65 0.31 16.65
N THR A 299 53.70 -0.05 17.50
CA THR A 299 52.43 -0.65 17.08
C THR A 299 51.25 0.03 17.76
N ALA A 300 50.10 0.00 17.09
CA ALA A 300 48.80 0.32 17.70
C ALA A 300 47.73 -0.66 17.21
N THR A 301 46.70 -0.86 18.02
CA THR A 301 45.55 -1.69 17.70
C THR A 301 44.29 -0.84 17.69
N ILE A 302 43.47 -0.96 16.65
CA ILE A 302 42.15 -0.32 16.56
C ILE A 302 41.06 -1.37 16.35
N ASN A 303 40.04 -1.33 17.19
CA ASN A 303 38.84 -2.15 17.07
C ASN A 303 37.66 -1.25 16.69
N ALA A 304 36.82 -1.68 15.75
CA ALA A 304 35.63 -0.94 15.35
C ALA A 304 34.49 -1.89 14.96
N GLU A 305 33.25 -1.49 15.25
CA GLU A 305 32.04 -2.20 14.83
C GLU A 305 31.34 -1.37 13.76
N PHE A 306 31.00 -1.99 12.62
CA PHE A 306 30.12 -1.37 11.63
C PHE A 306 28.72 -1.21 12.20
N VAL A 307 28.06 -0.11 11.88
CA VAL A 307 26.60 0.02 12.03
C VAL A 307 25.95 -0.20 10.67
N ARG A 308 24.81 -0.87 10.61
CA ARG A 308 24.04 -1.04 9.37
C ARG A 308 23.72 0.34 8.77
N ALA A 309 23.77 0.44 7.44
CA ALA A 309 23.36 1.66 6.75
C ALA A 309 21.84 1.80 6.88
N GLU A 310 21.37 2.94 7.36
CA GLU A 310 19.94 3.27 7.45
C GLU A 310 19.68 4.42 6.49
N THR A 311 18.78 4.19 5.53
CA THR A 311 18.33 5.22 4.58
C THR A 311 17.80 6.44 5.35
N PRO A 312 17.97 7.66 4.83
CA PRO A 312 17.34 8.83 5.40
C PRO A 312 15.82 8.65 5.52
N TYR A 313 15.23 9.12 6.61
CA TYR A 313 13.79 9.30 6.75
C TYR A 313 13.48 10.64 7.41
N ILE A 314 12.34 11.24 7.07
CA ILE A 314 11.97 12.57 7.57
C ILE A 314 11.28 12.43 8.94
N VAL A 315 11.73 13.22 9.90
CA VAL A 315 11.23 13.26 11.30
C VAL A 315 10.47 14.56 11.59
N MET A 316 10.79 15.64 10.87
CA MET A 316 10.02 16.89 10.90
C MET A 316 9.83 17.35 9.46
N ASN A 317 8.58 17.59 9.08
CA ASN A 317 8.18 18.04 7.75
C ASN A 317 7.85 19.54 7.78
N PRO A 318 7.86 20.23 6.62
CA PRO A 318 7.37 21.61 6.56
C PRO A 318 5.87 21.66 6.85
N GLU A 319 5.41 22.69 7.55
CA GLU A 319 3.99 22.93 7.81
C GLU A 319 3.36 23.81 6.71
N THR A 320 2.11 23.52 6.35
CA THR A 320 1.26 24.44 5.58
C THR A 320 1.03 25.73 6.36
N LYS A 321 1.24 26.89 5.73
CA LYS A 321 1.14 28.20 6.38
C LYS A 321 0.49 29.25 5.49
N ALA A 322 -0.36 30.07 6.10
CA ALA A 322 -0.87 31.29 5.51
C ALA A 322 -0.10 32.52 6.04
N ARG A 323 0.19 33.47 5.15
CA ARG A 323 0.81 34.76 5.43
C ARG A 323 0.24 35.84 4.51
N ARG A 324 0.41 37.11 4.86
CA ARG A 324 0.19 38.25 3.95
C ARG A 324 1.47 38.57 3.16
N ALA A 325 1.30 39.16 1.98
CA ALA A 325 2.41 39.74 1.22
C ALA A 325 3.27 40.69 2.09
N GLY A 326 4.58 40.69 1.87
CA GLY A 326 5.57 41.42 2.68
C GLY A 326 5.99 40.75 3.99
N GLN A 327 5.26 39.76 4.51
CA GLN A 327 5.66 39.03 5.72
C GLN A 327 6.86 38.09 5.48
N THR A 328 7.33 37.46 6.55
CA THR A 328 8.40 36.44 6.52
C THR A 328 7.87 35.11 7.05
N VAL A 329 8.26 34.01 6.41
CA VAL A 329 7.95 32.63 6.82
C VAL A 329 9.21 31.79 6.93
N SER A 330 9.15 30.75 7.78
CA SER A 330 10.13 29.68 7.80
C SER A 330 9.44 28.36 7.57
N LEU A 331 9.96 27.59 6.62
CA LEU A 331 9.67 26.17 6.44
C LEU A 331 10.89 25.39 6.96
N CYS A 332 10.67 24.25 7.60
CA CYS A 332 11.75 23.45 8.18
C CYS A 332 11.54 21.98 7.87
N CYS A 333 12.63 21.26 7.64
CA CYS A 333 12.65 19.84 7.32
C CYS A 333 13.85 19.20 8.02
N LYS A 334 13.64 18.14 8.79
CA LYS A 334 14.71 17.42 9.49
C LYS A 334 14.60 15.94 9.22
N ALA A 335 15.69 15.34 8.79
CA ALA A 335 15.81 13.92 8.52
C ALA A 335 16.82 13.25 9.48
N THR A 336 16.69 11.94 9.65
CA THR A 336 17.63 11.08 10.37
C THR A 336 17.93 9.84 9.53
N GLY A 337 19.09 9.23 9.76
CA GLY A 337 19.59 8.05 9.04
C GLY A 337 21.01 7.74 9.48
N LYS A 338 21.62 6.67 8.95
CA LYS A 338 22.99 6.25 9.28
C LYS A 338 23.78 5.98 7.98
N PRO A 339 24.69 6.88 7.56
CA PRO A 339 25.06 8.14 8.21
C PRO A 339 23.95 9.21 8.12
N SER A 340 24.03 10.18 9.03
CA SER A 340 23.09 11.31 9.11
C SER A 340 23.10 12.17 7.85
N PRO A 341 21.93 12.62 7.34
CA PRO A 341 21.87 13.46 6.14
C PRO A 341 22.62 14.79 6.26
N ASP A 342 23.54 15.02 5.32
CA ASP A 342 24.39 16.21 5.27
C ASP A 342 23.90 17.26 4.25
N LYS A 343 23.06 16.87 3.30
CA LYS A 343 22.53 17.72 2.24
C LYS A 343 21.01 17.74 2.27
N TYR A 344 20.44 18.94 2.31
CA TYR A 344 19.02 19.20 2.06
C TYR A 344 18.87 19.97 0.74
N PHE A 345 17.84 19.65 -0.02
CA PHE A 345 17.45 20.34 -1.25
C PHE A 345 15.99 20.77 -1.12
N TRP A 346 15.67 22.02 -1.44
CA TRP A 346 14.29 22.54 -1.34
C TRP A 346 13.67 22.73 -2.71
N TYR A 347 12.42 22.31 -2.86
CA TYR A 347 11.66 22.42 -4.09
C TYR A 347 10.45 23.34 -3.89
N HIS A 348 10.11 24.12 -4.91
CA HIS A 348 8.89 24.93 -5.02
C HIS A 348 8.18 24.53 -6.31
N ASN A 349 6.92 24.09 -6.24
CA ASN A 349 6.14 23.61 -7.38
C ASN A 349 6.93 22.60 -8.25
N ASN A 350 7.52 21.59 -7.60
CA ASN A 350 8.44 20.58 -8.18
C ASN A 350 9.76 21.10 -8.79
N THR A 351 10.02 22.41 -8.75
CA THR A 351 11.26 23.02 -9.26
C THR A 351 12.28 23.18 -8.12
N LEU A 352 13.54 22.79 -8.35
CA LEU A 352 14.62 22.94 -7.36
C LEU A 352 14.97 24.41 -7.16
N LEU A 353 14.95 24.88 -5.91
CA LEU A 353 15.42 26.21 -5.52
C LEU A 353 16.96 26.25 -5.48
N GLU A 354 17.57 27.41 -5.76
CA GLU A 354 19.03 27.52 -5.68
C GLU A 354 19.55 27.26 -4.26
N PRO A 355 20.54 26.36 -4.08
CA PRO A 355 21.20 26.15 -2.80
C PRO A 355 21.95 27.38 -2.25
N SER A 356 22.16 28.43 -3.06
CA SER A 356 22.72 29.72 -2.64
C SER A 356 21.89 30.38 -1.54
N ALA A 357 20.55 30.24 -1.60
CA ALA A 357 19.61 30.92 -0.70
C ALA A 357 19.48 30.26 0.68
N TYR A 358 19.80 28.97 0.81
CA TYR A 358 19.58 28.18 2.04
C TYR A 358 20.76 27.26 2.41
N LYS A 359 21.88 27.28 1.68
CA LYS A 359 23.15 26.58 2.00
C LYS A 359 23.08 25.07 2.24
N HIS A 360 22.07 24.38 1.70
CA HIS A 360 21.74 22.98 2.03
C HIS A 360 21.30 22.75 3.50
N GLU A 361 20.89 23.79 4.21
CA GLU A 361 20.36 23.71 5.57
C GLU A 361 18.93 23.14 5.60
N SER A 362 18.59 22.54 6.75
CA SER A 362 17.27 22.02 7.14
C SER A 362 16.17 23.08 7.30
N LYS A 363 16.45 24.36 6.99
CA LYS A 363 15.58 25.51 7.23
C LYS A 363 15.57 26.46 6.04
N LEU A 364 14.42 26.58 5.37
CA LEU A 364 14.17 27.57 4.32
C LEU A 364 13.48 28.79 4.94
N VAL A 365 14.05 29.99 4.76
CA VAL A 365 13.48 31.25 5.27
C VAL A 365 13.20 32.19 4.10
N LEU A 366 11.91 32.44 3.83
CA LEU A 366 11.47 33.34 2.77
C LEU A 366 11.05 34.68 3.41
N ARG A 367 11.76 35.76 3.06
CA ARG A 367 11.51 37.13 3.55
C ARG A 367 10.80 37.97 2.48
N ASN A 368 10.03 38.96 2.91
CA ASN A 368 9.29 39.89 2.03
C ASN A 368 8.43 39.14 1.00
N LEU A 369 7.54 38.27 1.49
CA LEU A 369 6.78 37.32 0.68
C LEU A 369 6.00 37.99 -0.47
N GLN A 370 6.15 37.44 -1.67
CA GLN A 370 5.42 37.84 -2.87
C GLN A 370 4.37 36.78 -3.23
N GLN A 371 3.27 37.18 -3.89
CA GLN A 371 2.23 36.21 -4.31
C GLN A 371 2.78 35.09 -5.22
N ALA A 372 3.78 35.39 -6.06
CA ALA A 372 4.46 34.39 -6.89
C ALA A 372 5.25 33.31 -6.10
N GLN A 373 5.45 33.50 -4.79
CA GLN A 373 6.06 32.51 -3.90
C GLN A 373 5.01 31.61 -3.22
N ALA A 374 3.72 31.81 -3.47
CA ALA A 374 2.68 30.85 -3.07
C ALA A 374 2.84 29.52 -3.83
N GLY A 375 2.27 28.44 -3.27
CA GLY A 375 2.31 27.12 -3.88
C GLY A 375 2.88 26.05 -2.95
N GLU A 376 3.48 25.02 -3.55
CA GLU A 376 3.83 23.77 -2.88
C GLU A 376 5.33 23.66 -2.63
N TYR A 377 5.71 23.34 -1.39
CA TYR A 377 7.10 23.24 -0.94
C TYR A 377 7.39 21.90 -0.28
N PHE A 378 8.49 21.26 -0.65
CA PHE A 378 9.02 20.08 0.03
C PHE A 378 10.55 20.09 0.04
N CYS A 379 11.16 19.28 0.90
CA CYS A 379 12.59 19.02 0.91
C CYS A 379 12.92 17.62 0.37
N LYS A 380 14.16 17.43 -0.10
CA LYS A 380 14.83 16.13 -0.21
C LYS A 380 16.08 16.15 0.67
N ALA A 381 16.19 15.22 1.62
CA ALA A 381 17.40 15.00 2.41
C ALA A 381 18.20 13.83 1.83
N GLN A 382 19.53 13.91 1.85
CA GLN A 382 20.42 12.89 1.26
C GLN A 382 21.63 12.58 2.16
N SER A 383 22.11 11.33 2.13
CA SER A 383 23.37 10.88 2.75
C SER A 383 24.07 9.80 1.88
N ASP A 384 25.26 9.32 2.29
CA ASP A 384 25.95 8.18 1.65
C ASP A 384 25.08 6.89 1.58
N ALA A 385 23.96 6.81 2.32
CA ALA A 385 23.07 5.64 2.37
C ALA A 385 21.76 5.78 1.55
N GLY A 386 21.52 6.91 0.88
CA GLY A 386 20.32 7.13 0.07
C GLY A 386 19.69 8.51 0.29
N ALA A 387 18.38 8.63 0.06
CA ALA A 387 17.64 9.88 0.25
C ALA A 387 16.20 9.66 0.75
N ALA A 388 15.55 10.75 1.17
CA ALA A 388 14.10 10.80 1.41
C ALA A 388 13.53 12.19 1.12
N LYS A 389 12.28 12.26 0.68
CA LYS A 389 11.52 13.49 0.50
C LYS A 389 10.55 13.74 1.66
N SER A 390 10.29 15.01 1.99
CA SER A 390 9.21 15.38 2.92
C SER A 390 7.85 15.30 2.24
N GLN A 391 6.80 15.34 3.06
CA GLN A 391 5.49 15.76 2.59
C GLN A 391 5.54 17.20 2.05
N VAL A 392 4.52 17.52 1.24
CA VAL A 392 4.33 18.84 0.63
C VAL A 392 3.60 19.75 1.61
N ALA A 393 4.21 20.90 1.92
CA ALA A 393 3.56 22.01 2.60
C ALA A 393 3.00 23.00 1.58
N GLN A 394 1.80 23.54 1.84
CA GLN A 394 1.24 24.63 1.05
C GLN A 394 1.56 25.99 1.69
N LEU A 395 2.19 26.89 0.94
CA LEU A 395 2.38 28.29 1.32
C LEU A 395 1.31 29.14 0.65
N ILE A 396 0.44 29.74 1.45
CA ILE A 396 -0.64 30.63 1.01
C ILE A 396 -0.21 32.08 1.28
N VAL A 397 -0.11 32.90 0.22
CA VAL A 397 0.26 34.32 0.31
C VAL A 397 -0.92 35.19 -0.09
N ILE A 398 -1.62 35.73 0.91
CA ILE A 398 -2.79 36.61 0.78
C ILE A 398 -2.30 38.04 0.46
N ALA A 399 -3.03 38.80 -0.36
CA ALA A 399 -2.68 40.20 -0.64
C ALA A 399 -2.73 41.09 0.63
N HIS A 400 -2.32 42.36 0.52
CA HIS A 400 -2.47 43.29 1.65
C HIS A 400 -3.95 43.59 1.93
N ASP A 401 -4.71 43.92 0.87
CA ASP A 401 -6.11 44.38 0.94
C ASP A 401 -7.13 43.24 0.88
N GLU A 402 -6.67 42.00 0.75
CA GLU A 402 -7.53 40.81 0.61
C GLU A 402 -7.98 40.26 1.97
N THR A 403 -9.23 39.80 2.05
CA THR A 403 -9.80 39.16 3.24
C THR A 403 -9.24 37.74 3.41
N PRO A 404 -8.65 37.36 4.57
CA PRO A 404 -8.02 36.03 4.75
C PRO A 404 -8.94 34.81 4.65
N CYS A 405 -10.25 35.04 4.59
CA CYS A 405 -11.31 34.05 4.42
C CYS A 405 -12.40 34.66 3.52
N ASN A 406 -13.09 33.84 2.72
CA ASN A 406 -14.33 34.27 2.08
C ASN A 406 -15.38 34.53 3.19
N PRO A 407 -16.00 35.73 3.28
CA PRO A 407 -17.01 36.02 4.29
C PRO A 407 -18.35 35.31 4.07
N THR A 408 -18.68 34.84 2.85
CA THR A 408 -19.96 34.16 2.58
C THR A 408 -19.92 32.69 3.00
N PRO A 409 -20.86 32.20 3.82
CA PRO A 409 -20.99 30.77 4.13
C PRO A 409 -21.27 29.90 2.87
N GLU A 410 -20.77 28.67 2.90
CA GLU A 410 -21.20 27.60 1.99
C GLU A 410 -22.53 27.00 2.47
N SER A 411 -23.36 26.46 1.58
CA SER A 411 -24.58 25.72 1.93
C SER A 411 -24.29 24.49 2.81
N TYR A 412 -25.02 24.32 3.90
CA TYR A 412 -24.97 23.12 4.76
C TYR A 412 -26.37 22.71 5.21
N LEU A 413 -26.83 21.59 4.65
CA LEU A 413 -28.17 21.05 4.88
C LEU A 413 -28.21 20.17 6.14
N ILE A 414 -28.92 20.62 7.18
CA ILE A 414 -29.33 19.75 8.30
C ILE A 414 -30.64 19.02 7.94
N ARG A 415 -30.78 17.78 8.42
CA ARG A 415 -32.02 17.00 8.35
C ARG A 415 -33.00 17.51 9.42
N LEU A 416 -34.28 17.54 9.10
CA LEU A 416 -35.38 17.91 9.99
C LEU A 416 -36.14 16.66 10.47
N PRO A 417 -36.98 16.75 11.53
CA PRO A 417 -37.77 15.61 12.00
C PRO A 417 -38.70 15.07 10.91
N HIS A 418 -39.03 13.78 10.98
CA HIS A 418 -39.93 13.11 10.03
C HIS A 418 -41.36 13.72 9.98
N ASP A 419 -41.74 14.45 11.02
CA ASP A 419 -42.98 15.22 11.19
C ASP A 419 -42.86 16.71 10.79
N CYS A 420 -41.70 17.15 10.30
CA CYS A 420 -41.41 18.53 9.90
C CYS A 420 -40.99 18.62 8.41
N PHE A 421 -41.96 18.40 7.51
CA PHE A 421 -41.76 18.61 6.08
C PHE A 421 -41.87 20.10 5.72
N GLN A 422 -40.90 20.63 4.98
CA GLN A 422 -40.90 22.03 4.54
C GLN A 422 -41.59 22.17 3.18
N ASN A 423 -42.83 22.64 3.20
CA ASN A 423 -43.64 22.86 2.00
C ASN A 423 -43.00 23.87 1.02
N ALA A 424 -42.21 24.83 1.50
CA ALA A 424 -41.58 25.87 0.67
C ALA A 424 -40.41 25.33 -0.17
N THR A 425 -39.66 24.36 0.35
CA THR A 425 -38.49 23.73 -0.30
C THR A 425 -38.77 22.31 -0.79
N ASN A 426 -39.96 21.78 -0.50
CA ASN A 426 -40.39 20.41 -0.77
C ASN A 426 -39.40 19.36 -0.19
N SER A 427 -38.88 19.60 1.02
CA SER A 427 -37.77 18.84 1.62
C SER A 427 -37.95 18.55 3.12
N PHE A 428 -37.20 17.56 3.62
CA PHE A 428 -36.92 17.36 5.05
C PHE A 428 -35.54 17.92 5.44
N TYR A 429 -35.04 18.93 4.72
CA TYR A 429 -33.70 19.49 4.92
C TYR A 429 -33.75 21.02 4.87
N TYR A 430 -33.01 21.67 5.76
CA TYR A 430 -32.91 23.13 5.88
C TYR A 430 -31.44 23.56 5.81
N ASP A 431 -31.15 24.66 5.13
CA ASP A 431 -29.79 25.19 5.02
C ASP A 431 -29.48 26.13 6.18
N VAL A 432 -28.47 25.77 6.99
CA VAL A 432 -27.97 26.61 8.10
C VAL A 432 -26.63 27.27 7.78
N GLY A 433 -26.05 27.00 6.61
CA GLY A 433 -24.73 27.47 6.22
C GLY A 433 -23.56 26.86 7.01
N ARG A 434 -22.36 26.93 6.45
CA ARG A 434 -21.09 26.58 7.11
C ARG A 434 -19.94 27.46 6.62
N CYS A 435 -18.88 27.54 7.42
CA CYS A 435 -17.61 28.14 6.99
C CYS A 435 -16.55 27.04 6.81
N PRO A 436 -15.89 26.93 5.65
CA PRO A 436 -14.92 25.86 5.39
C PRO A 436 -13.61 26.10 6.16
N VAL A 437 -13.16 25.10 6.91
CA VAL A 437 -11.95 25.16 7.73
C VAL A 437 -10.69 25.13 6.83
N LYS A 438 -10.11 26.31 6.62
CA LYS A 438 -8.88 26.55 5.84
C LYS A 438 -7.93 27.44 6.66
N THR A 439 -6.62 27.17 6.61
CA THR A 439 -5.60 27.97 7.30
C THR A 439 -5.57 29.41 6.73
N CYS A 440 -5.59 30.43 7.60
CA CYS A 440 -5.72 31.84 7.24
C CYS A 440 -4.68 32.72 7.94
N ALA A 441 -4.37 33.89 7.36
CA ALA A 441 -3.39 34.82 7.92
C ALA A 441 -3.98 35.64 9.10
N GLY A 442 -3.84 35.09 10.31
CA GLY A 442 -4.17 35.77 11.57
C GLY A 442 -3.08 36.70 12.09
N GLN A 443 -3.11 37.00 13.41
CA GLN A 443 -2.07 37.81 14.06
C GLN A 443 -0.77 37.00 14.23
N GLN A 444 0.35 37.57 13.76
CA GLN A 444 1.66 36.93 13.76
C GLN A 444 2.42 37.14 15.09
N ASP A 445 3.04 36.07 15.61
CA ASP A 445 4.03 36.11 16.69
C ASP A 445 5.38 36.63 16.15
N ASN A 446 6.09 37.45 16.93
CA ASN A 446 7.33 38.12 16.52
C ASN A 446 8.51 37.15 16.22
N GLY A 447 8.41 35.86 16.59
CA GLY A 447 9.46 34.86 16.35
C GLY A 447 9.34 34.12 15.00
N ILE A 448 10.42 34.10 14.21
CA ILE A 448 10.54 33.27 12.99
C ILE A 448 10.79 31.79 13.38
N ARG A 449 9.72 31.07 13.69
CA ARG A 449 9.72 29.67 14.14
C ARG A 449 9.38 28.69 13.01
N CYS A 450 9.86 27.45 13.15
CA CYS A 450 9.47 26.34 12.27
C CYS A 450 7.98 26.00 12.43
N ARG A 451 7.49 26.03 13.67
CA ARG A 451 6.10 25.80 14.07
C ARG A 451 5.51 27.06 14.67
N ASP A 452 4.33 27.46 14.22
CA ASP A 452 3.66 28.68 14.71
C ASP A 452 3.05 28.43 16.11
N SER A 453 2.99 29.46 16.96
CA SER A 453 2.52 29.33 18.35
C SER A 453 0.99 29.29 18.51
N VAL A 454 0.27 29.80 17.51
CA VAL A 454 -1.19 29.78 17.40
C VAL A 454 -1.52 29.60 15.93
N GLU A 455 -2.27 28.56 15.57
CA GLU A 455 -2.79 28.38 14.21
C GLU A 455 -4.11 29.16 14.05
N TYR A 456 -4.35 29.68 12.84
CA TYR A 456 -5.56 30.44 12.50
C TYR A 456 -6.31 29.79 11.34
N CYS A 457 -7.62 29.64 11.53
CA CYS A 457 -8.53 28.91 10.66
C CYS A 457 -9.72 29.80 10.28
N CYS A 458 -10.20 29.68 9.04
CA CYS A 458 -11.51 30.18 8.65
C CYS A 458 -12.62 29.41 9.39
N GLY A 459 -13.54 30.14 10.01
CA GLY A 459 -14.67 29.59 10.76
C GLY A 459 -15.84 30.57 10.84
N ILE A 460 -16.91 30.20 11.53
CA ILE A 460 -18.10 31.04 11.68
C ILE A 460 -17.74 32.26 12.54
N SER A 461 -17.89 33.45 11.98
CA SER A 461 -17.66 34.72 12.69
C SER A 461 -18.94 35.27 13.33
N LYS A 462 -20.10 34.99 12.72
CA LYS A 462 -21.42 35.51 13.13
C LYS A 462 -22.55 34.54 12.79
N THR A 463 -23.49 34.38 13.70
CA THR A 463 -24.73 33.60 13.53
C THR A 463 -25.97 34.47 13.69
N LYS A 464 -27.09 33.99 13.13
CA LYS A 464 -28.45 34.49 13.38
C LYS A 464 -29.30 33.33 13.93
N GLU A 465 -30.31 33.63 14.73
CA GLU A 465 -31.30 32.66 15.20
C GLU A 465 -32.55 32.74 14.28
N GLU A 466 -33.01 31.59 13.79
CA GLU A 466 -34.17 31.45 12.91
C GLU A 466 -35.12 30.38 13.47
N GLU A 467 -36.44 30.54 13.27
CA GLU A 467 -37.45 29.57 13.70
C GLU A 467 -38.04 28.79 12.52
N ILE A 468 -37.61 27.53 12.36
CA ILE A 468 -38.13 26.61 11.36
C ILE A 468 -39.53 26.15 11.80
N GLN A 469 -40.55 26.46 11.00
CA GLN A 469 -41.93 26.11 11.31
C GLN A 469 -42.21 24.65 10.92
N CYS A 470 -42.74 23.86 11.87
CA CYS A 470 -43.12 22.46 11.71
C CYS A 470 -44.63 22.28 11.97
N SER A 471 -45.15 21.06 11.78
CA SER A 471 -46.56 20.75 11.98
C SER A 471 -46.96 20.76 13.47
N GLY A 472 -47.25 21.95 14.01
CA GLY A 472 -47.72 22.16 15.39
C GLY A 472 -46.65 22.64 16.38
N TYR A 473 -45.43 22.95 15.92
CA TYR A 473 -44.37 23.54 16.74
C TYR A 473 -43.33 24.26 15.86
N ALA A 474 -42.49 25.11 16.45
CA ALA A 474 -41.32 25.69 15.81
C ALA A 474 -40.02 25.08 16.37
N LEU A 475 -38.98 25.03 15.55
CA LEU A 475 -37.62 24.63 15.91
C LEU A 475 -36.68 25.83 15.78
N PRO A 476 -36.10 26.35 16.89
CA PRO A 476 -35.05 27.35 16.81
C PRO A 476 -33.76 26.72 16.28
N THR A 477 -33.07 27.41 15.38
CA THR A 477 -31.75 27.01 14.86
C THR A 477 -30.81 28.21 14.73
N LYS A 478 -29.49 27.98 14.85
CA LYS A 478 -28.46 28.97 14.54
C LYS A 478 -27.97 28.81 13.10
N VAL A 479 -28.20 29.83 12.28
CA VAL A 479 -27.72 29.92 10.89
C VAL A 479 -26.43 30.74 10.85
N ALA A 480 -25.42 30.26 10.13
CA ALA A 480 -24.19 31.01 9.85
C ALA A 480 -24.47 32.15 8.85
N VAL A 481 -24.01 33.36 9.16
CA VAL A 481 -24.25 34.56 8.34
C VAL A 481 -22.96 35.10 7.73
N GLU A 482 -21.85 34.96 8.45
CA GLU A 482 -20.58 35.60 8.12
C GLU A 482 -19.42 34.69 8.58
N CYS A 483 -18.43 34.49 7.72
CA CYS A 483 -17.22 33.70 7.98
C CYS A 483 -16.01 34.62 8.21
N GLY A 484 -15.06 34.19 9.04
CA GLY A 484 -13.85 34.98 9.34
C GLY A 484 -12.69 34.15 9.88
N CYS A 485 -11.52 34.76 9.90
CA CYS A 485 -10.29 34.15 10.41
C CYS A 485 -10.28 34.19 11.94
N ARG A 486 -10.35 33.02 12.59
CA ARG A 486 -10.32 32.83 14.05
C ARG A 486 -9.15 31.93 14.43
N ARG A 487 -8.87 31.74 15.72
CA ARG A 487 -7.93 30.70 16.16
C ARG A 487 -8.48 29.33 15.80
N CYS A 488 -7.65 28.42 15.31
CA CYS A 488 -8.03 27.02 15.15
C CYS A 488 -8.33 26.42 16.53
N ALA A 489 -9.36 25.59 16.64
CA ALA A 489 -9.55 24.75 17.83
C ALA A 489 -8.39 23.75 17.91
N GLU A 490 -7.77 23.59 19.08
CA GLU A 490 -6.81 22.50 19.27
C GLU A 490 -7.53 21.15 19.18
N THR A 491 -7.02 20.25 18.35
CA THR A 491 -7.45 18.85 18.32
C THR A 491 -6.25 17.93 18.53
N ARG A 492 -6.55 16.69 18.93
CA ARG A 492 -5.57 15.62 19.08
C ARG A 492 -6.07 14.43 18.27
N SER A 493 -5.27 13.99 17.31
CA SER A 493 -5.50 12.73 16.63
C SER A 493 -5.42 11.58 17.63
N ILE A 494 -6.46 10.75 17.68
CA ILE A 494 -6.52 9.60 18.58
C ILE A 494 -6.66 8.34 17.74
N VAL A 495 -5.82 7.34 18.05
CA VAL A 495 -5.94 6.02 17.45
C VAL A 495 -6.35 5.02 18.52
N ARG A 496 -7.40 4.28 18.18
CA ARG A 496 -7.98 3.22 18.98
C ARG A 496 -7.95 1.93 18.18
N GLY A 497 -8.18 0.83 18.85
CA GLY A 497 -8.35 -0.42 18.13
C GLY A 497 -8.48 -1.61 19.03
N ARG A 498 -8.53 -2.77 18.38
CA ARG A 498 -8.50 -4.08 19.03
C ARG A 498 -7.49 -4.97 18.35
N VAL A 499 -6.60 -5.55 19.14
CA VAL A 499 -5.60 -6.51 18.70
C VAL A 499 -6.11 -7.92 18.96
N SER A 500 -6.18 -8.74 17.92
CA SER A 500 -6.69 -10.11 17.96
C SER A 500 -5.92 -11.07 17.08
N ALA A 501 -6.00 -12.35 17.37
CA ALA A 501 -5.43 -13.40 16.56
C ALA A 501 -6.17 -13.52 15.21
N ALA A 502 -5.41 -13.71 14.12
CA ALA A 502 -5.95 -13.84 12.77
C ALA A 502 -6.76 -15.14 12.54
N ASP A 503 -6.50 -16.18 13.33
CA ASP A 503 -7.08 -17.52 13.18
C ASP A 503 -8.45 -17.67 13.86
N ASN A 504 -8.59 -17.18 15.09
CA ASN A 504 -9.78 -17.40 15.93
C ASN A 504 -10.30 -16.15 16.67
N GLY A 505 -9.70 -14.97 16.45
CA GLY A 505 -10.11 -13.73 17.09
C GLY A 505 -9.79 -13.61 18.59
N GLU A 506 -8.95 -14.51 19.13
CA GLU A 506 -8.44 -14.43 20.51
C GLU A 506 -7.78 -13.05 20.75
N PRO A 507 -8.21 -12.27 21.76
CA PRO A 507 -7.63 -10.96 22.02
C PRO A 507 -6.21 -11.05 22.59
N MET A 508 -5.28 -10.23 22.10
CA MET A 508 -3.97 -10.09 22.75
C MET A 508 -4.14 -9.36 24.08
N ARG A 509 -4.17 -10.09 25.20
CA ARG A 509 -4.41 -9.53 26.54
C ARG A 509 -3.12 -8.97 27.15
N PHE A 510 -3.13 -7.70 27.56
CA PHE A 510 -2.00 -7.07 28.27
C PHE A 510 -0.66 -7.16 27.52
N GLY A 511 -0.68 -7.09 26.19
CA GLY A 511 0.51 -6.95 25.35
C GLY A 511 0.95 -5.49 25.26
N HIS A 512 2.25 -5.25 25.02
CA HIS A 512 2.81 -3.91 24.91
C HIS A 512 2.64 -3.36 23.48
N VAL A 513 2.47 -2.04 23.37
CA VAL A 513 2.46 -1.28 22.11
C VAL A 513 3.63 -0.30 22.12
N TYR A 514 4.47 -0.36 21.10
CA TYR A 514 5.65 0.51 20.93
C TYR A 514 5.52 1.42 19.71
N MET A 515 6.19 2.58 19.76
CA MET A 515 6.37 3.54 18.66
C MET A 515 7.81 4.07 18.75
N GLY A 516 8.61 3.93 17.69
CA GLY A 516 10.01 4.41 17.69
C GLY A 516 10.82 3.89 18.88
N GLY A 517 10.86 2.56 19.07
CA GLY A 517 11.42 1.87 20.23
C GLY A 517 10.72 2.09 21.59
N ASN A 518 9.92 3.14 21.77
CA ASN A 518 9.36 3.56 23.05
C ASN A 518 7.99 2.92 23.32
N ARG A 519 7.75 2.43 24.55
CA ARG A 519 6.46 1.84 24.93
C ARG A 519 5.41 2.92 25.19
N VAL A 520 4.44 3.06 24.28
CA VAL A 520 3.42 4.12 24.31
C VAL A 520 2.06 3.67 24.84
N SER A 521 1.73 2.38 24.80
CA SER A 521 0.43 1.87 25.29
C SER A 521 0.49 0.38 25.66
N MET A 522 -0.60 -0.15 26.23
CA MET A 522 -0.77 -1.58 26.56
C MET A 522 -2.23 -2.01 26.30
N THR A 523 -2.46 -3.22 25.80
CA THR A 523 -3.81 -3.70 25.52
C THR A 523 -4.58 -4.13 26.78
N GLY A 524 -5.89 -3.86 26.81
CA GLY A 524 -6.81 -4.36 27.84
C GLY A 524 -7.17 -5.85 27.66
N TYR A 525 -8.03 -6.36 28.56
CA TYR A 525 -8.48 -7.78 28.55
C TYR A 525 -9.22 -8.20 27.26
N LYS A 526 -9.91 -7.25 26.59
CA LYS A 526 -10.58 -7.47 25.31
C LYS A 526 -9.65 -7.28 24.09
N GLY A 527 -8.35 -7.05 24.32
CA GLY A 527 -7.36 -6.73 23.29
C GLY A 527 -7.38 -5.27 22.84
N THR A 528 -8.18 -4.43 23.48
CA THR A 528 -8.40 -3.03 23.11
C THR A 528 -7.25 -2.13 23.52
N PHE A 529 -6.89 -1.16 22.67
CA PHE A 529 -5.88 -0.13 22.97
C PHE A 529 -6.39 1.27 22.60
N THR A 530 -5.73 2.28 23.14
CA THR A 530 -5.93 3.70 22.81
C THR A 530 -4.60 4.43 22.94
N LEU A 531 -4.39 5.41 22.07
CA LEU A 531 -3.15 6.15 21.90
C LEU A 531 -3.46 7.57 21.41
N HIS A 532 -2.82 8.57 22.02
CA HIS A 532 -2.73 9.90 21.44
C HIS A 532 -1.56 9.92 20.45
N VAL A 533 -1.80 10.35 19.22
CA VAL A 533 -0.75 10.48 18.21
C VAL A 533 -0.02 11.81 18.43
N PRO A 534 1.31 11.84 18.54
CA PRO A 534 2.07 13.09 18.60
C PRO A 534 1.81 13.94 17.35
N GLN A 535 1.69 15.26 17.50
CA GLN A 535 1.33 16.15 16.38
C GLN A 535 2.35 16.14 15.24
N ASP A 536 3.62 15.86 15.54
CA ASP A 536 4.70 15.79 14.56
C ASP A 536 4.81 14.39 13.91
N THR A 537 4.00 13.41 14.34
CA THR A 537 3.96 12.06 13.74
C THR A 537 3.14 12.07 12.46
N GLU A 538 3.76 11.70 11.35
CA GLU A 538 3.12 11.64 10.04
C GLU A 538 2.64 10.25 9.61
N ARG A 539 3.45 9.25 9.94
CA ARG A 539 3.31 7.83 9.60
C ARG A 539 3.27 7.09 10.92
N LEU A 540 2.08 6.68 11.36
CA LEU A 540 1.89 6.06 12.66
C LEU A 540 2.29 4.58 12.60
N VAL A 541 3.56 4.32 12.86
CA VAL A 541 4.13 2.97 12.99
C VAL A 541 3.95 2.48 14.43
N LEU A 542 3.30 1.32 14.61
CA LEU A 542 3.11 0.69 15.92
C LEU A 542 3.52 -0.78 15.89
N THR A 543 4.37 -1.18 16.83
CA THR A 543 4.77 -2.58 17.05
C THR A 543 4.04 -3.15 18.26
N PHE A 544 3.25 -4.19 18.02
CA PHE A 544 2.49 -4.94 19.01
C PHE A 544 3.28 -6.18 19.45
N VAL A 545 3.58 -6.28 20.75
CA VAL A 545 4.41 -7.34 21.33
C VAL A 545 3.64 -8.06 22.45
N ASP A 546 3.38 -9.34 22.23
CA ASP A 546 2.75 -10.20 23.21
C ASP A 546 3.75 -10.62 24.32
N ARG A 547 3.36 -10.38 25.58
CA ARG A 547 4.15 -10.79 26.76
C ARG A 547 4.13 -12.30 26.99
N LEU A 548 3.13 -13.02 26.48
CA LEU A 548 3.05 -14.48 26.54
C LEU A 548 3.80 -15.17 25.37
N GLN A 549 4.37 -14.40 24.43
CA GLN A 549 5.08 -14.88 23.23
C GLN A 549 4.27 -15.85 22.34
N LYS A 550 2.94 -15.88 22.48
CA LYS A 550 2.00 -16.70 21.71
C LYS A 550 1.84 -16.19 20.27
N PHE A 551 2.06 -14.89 20.07
CA PHE A 551 1.93 -14.20 18.78
C PHE A 551 3.27 -13.70 18.24
N VAL A 552 3.39 -13.64 16.91
CA VAL A 552 4.50 -12.99 16.21
C VAL A 552 4.44 -11.49 16.47
N ASN A 553 5.57 -10.86 16.82
CA ASN A 553 5.65 -9.41 16.98
C ASN A 553 5.17 -8.75 15.69
N THR A 554 4.13 -7.91 15.78
CA THR A 554 3.43 -7.40 14.59
C THR A 554 3.59 -5.89 14.50
N THR A 555 4.19 -5.40 13.42
CA THR A 555 4.29 -3.97 13.13
C THR A 555 3.24 -3.58 12.11
N LYS A 556 2.44 -2.56 12.42
CA LYS A 556 1.43 -1.98 11.52
C LYS A 556 1.68 -0.49 11.34
N VAL A 557 1.42 -0.02 10.12
CA VAL A 557 1.21 1.40 9.84
C VAL A 557 -0.29 1.62 9.83
N LEU A 558 -0.78 2.54 10.66
CA LEU A 558 -2.22 2.80 10.80
C LEU A 558 -2.54 4.22 10.30
N PRO A 559 -3.44 4.41 9.32
CA PRO A 559 -3.86 5.75 8.94
C PRO A 559 -4.68 6.38 10.08
N PHE A 560 -4.55 7.69 10.26
CA PHE A 560 -5.23 8.46 11.30
C PHE A 560 -5.64 9.83 10.76
N ASN A 561 -6.69 10.44 11.31
CA ASN A 561 -7.13 11.76 10.87
C ASN A 561 -6.25 12.85 11.51
N ARG A 562 -5.46 13.56 10.69
CA ARG A 562 -4.58 14.66 11.11
C ARG A 562 -5.34 15.90 11.61
N LYS A 563 -6.64 16.04 11.31
CA LYS A 563 -7.48 17.18 11.75
C LYS A 563 -8.12 17.00 13.14
N GLY A 564 -7.91 15.85 13.79
CA GLY A 564 -8.61 15.44 15.01
C GLY A 564 -9.51 14.23 14.77
N SER A 565 -10.44 14.00 15.70
CA SER A 565 -11.26 12.77 15.79
C SER A 565 -10.47 11.49 16.12
N ALA A 566 -11.20 10.46 16.57
CA ALA A 566 -10.67 9.13 16.83
C ALA A 566 -10.86 8.21 15.61
N VAL A 567 -9.85 7.38 15.32
CA VAL A 567 -9.92 6.33 14.29
C VAL A 567 -9.73 4.97 14.95
N PHE A 568 -10.61 4.01 14.65
CA PHE A 568 -10.56 2.66 15.18
C PHE A 568 -9.98 1.68 14.15
N HIS A 569 -9.03 0.85 14.58
CA HIS A 569 -8.40 -0.19 13.77
C HIS A 569 -8.54 -1.58 14.40
N GLU A 570 -8.92 -2.59 13.61
CA GLU A 570 -8.76 -3.99 14.05
C GLU A 570 -7.42 -4.55 13.55
N VAL A 571 -6.51 -4.81 14.48
CA VAL A 571 -5.18 -5.36 14.21
C VAL A 571 -5.24 -6.87 14.34
N LYS A 572 -4.96 -7.60 13.25
CA LYS A 572 -4.77 -9.05 13.27
C LYS A 572 -3.30 -9.40 13.45
N MET A 573 -3.01 -10.36 14.34
CA MET A 573 -1.67 -10.91 14.58
C MET A 573 -1.63 -12.39 14.21
N LEU A 574 -0.49 -12.86 13.69
CA LEU A 574 -0.24 -14.28 13.50
C LEU A 574 0.18 -14.95 14.81
N ARG A 575 -0.28 -16.18 15.02
CA ARG A 575 0.19 -17.07 16.10
C ARG A 575 1.57 -17.61 15.72
N ARG A 576 2.49 -17.74 16.67
CA ARG A 576 3.78 -18.38 16.40
C ARG A 576 3.58 -19.86 16.11
N LYS A 577 4.36 -20.41 15.18
CA LYS A 577 4.45 -21.85 14.95
C LYS A 577 5.22 -22.53 16.07
N GLU A 578 4.81 -23.74 16.43
CA GLU A 578 5.52 -24.59 17.39
C GLU A 578 6.98 -24.81 16.92
N PRO A 579 7.98 -24.70 17.81
CA PRO A 579 9.38 -24.83 17.40
C PRO A 579 9.73 -26.25 16.95
N ILE A 580 10.47 -26.36 15.84
CA ILE A 580 11.15 -27.60 15.43
C ILE A 580 12.58 -27.61 15.96
N THR A 581 13.11 -28.78 16.32
CA THR A 581 14.51 -28.93 16.74
C THR A 581 15.40 -29.20 15.53
N LEU A 582 16.49 -28.44 15.41
CA LEU A 582 17.51 -28.51 14.37
C LEU A 582 18.88 -28.80 15.00
N GLU A 583 19.76 -29.49 14.28
CA GLU A 583 21.17 -29.69 14.70
C GLU A 583 22.07 -28.64 14.05
N ALA A 584 22.78 -27.82 14.86
CA ALA A 584 23.64 -26.75 14.33
C ALA A 584 24.87 -27.26 13.53
N THR A 585 25.19 -28.55 13.67
CA THR A 585 26.27 -29.24 12.94
C THR A 585 25.86 -29.71 11.54
N GLU A 586 24.57 -29.71 11.19
CA GLU A 586 24.04 -30.22 9.93
C GLU A 586 23.45 -29.11 9.04
N THR A 587 23.24 -29.41 7.76
CA THR A 587 22.53 -28.50 6.85
C THR A 587 21.03 -28.75 6.93
N ASN A 588 20.28 -27.80 7.45
CA ASN A 588 18.86 -27.91 7.74
C ASN A 588 18.03 -27.23 6.63
N ILE A 589 16.88 -27.80 6.27
CA ILE A 589 15.96 -27.24 5.27
C ILE A 589 14.55 -27.11 5.87
N ILE A 590 13.97 -25.92 5.78
CA ILE A 590 12.63 -25.59 6.33
C ILE A 590 11.72 -25.10 5.20
N PRO A 591 10.61 -25.80 4.86
CA PRO A 591 9.68 -25.35 3.83
C PRO A 591 8.78 -24.20 4.33
N LEU A 592 8.48 -23.25 3.44
CA LEU A 592 7.57 -22.13 3.66
C LEU A 592 6.28 -22.33 2.85
N GLY A 593 5.22 -22.79 3.50
CA GLY A 593 3.90 -22.96 2.88
C GLY A 593 2.85 -23.39 3.91
N GLU A 594 1.67 -22.78 3.86
CA GLU A 594 0.58 -23.02 4.84
C GLU A 594 -0.66 -23.67 4.21
N VAL A 595 -0.79 -23.64 2.88
CA VAL A 595 -1.94 -24.22 2.16
C VAL A 595 -1.80 -25.74 2.04
N VAL A 596 -2.66 -26.47 2.75
CA VAL A 596 -2.71 -27.95 2.71
C VAL A 596 -3.03 -28.43 1.30
N GLY A 597 -2.13 -29.24 0.72
CA GLY A 597 -2.30 -29.86 -0.59
C GLY A 597 -1.71 -29.08 -1.76
N GLU A 598 -1.08 -27.93 -1.52
CA GLU A 598 -0.20 -27.29 -2.51
C GLU A 598 1.28 -27.40 -2.10
N ASP A 599 2.16 -27.21 -3.08
CA ASP A 599 3.60 -27.08 -2.85
C ASP A 599 3.96 -25.87 -1.95
N PRO A 600 5.11 -25.90 -1.26
CA PRO A 600 5.65 -24.72 -0.58
C PRO A 600 6.01 -23.63 -1.59
N VAL A 601 5.97 -22.37 -1.13
CA VAL A 601 6.39 -21.21 -1.93
C VAL A 601 7.91 -21.15 -2.01
N ALA A 602 8.60 -21.40 -0.90
CA ALA A 602 10.06 -21.38 -0.81
C ALA A 602 10.60 -22.39 0.22
N GLU A 603 11.91 -22.65 0.19
CA GLU A 603 12.64 -23.40 1.22
C GLU A 603 13.76 -22.53 1.83
N LEU A 604 13.90 -22.52 3.16
CA LEU A 604 15.06 -21.94 3.86
C LEU A 604 16.12 -23.01 4.07
N GLU A 605 17.32 -22.81 3.51
CA GLU A 605 18.49 -23.68 3.71
C GLU A 605 19.47 -23.00 4.65
N ILE A 606 19.68 -23.61 5.82
CA ILE A 606 20.65 -23.18 6.83
C ILE A 606 21.85 -24.12 6.77
N PRO A 607 23.04 -23.68 6.30
CA PRO A 607 24.24 -24.51 6.27
C PRO A 607 24.72 -24.89 7.67
N SER A 608 25.46 -26.00 7.77
CA SER A 608 26.12 -26.41 9.01
C SER A 608 27.07 -25.34 9.56
N GLN A 609 27.21 -25.29 10.89
CA GLN A 609 28.04 -24.34 11.64
C GLN A 609 27.67 -22.86 11.44
N SER A 610 26.46 -22.55 10.94
CA SER A 610 26.00 -21.17 10.73
C SER A 610 25.48 -20.45 11.98
N PHE A 611 25.29 -21.14 13.10
CA PHE A 611 24.70 -20.56 14.31
C PHE A 611 25.77 -19.93 15.22
N TYR A 612 25.44 -18.79 15.84
CA TYR A 612 26.28 -18.14 16.86
C TYR A 612 25.44 -17.44 17.93
N LYS A 613 26.06 -17.22 19.09
CA LYS A 613 25.48 -16.46 20.21
C LYS A 613 25.53 -14.94 19.95
N GLN A 614 24.82 -14.15 20.76
CA GLN A 614 24.81 -12.68 20.65
C GLN A 614 26.19 -12.02 20.83
N ASN A 615 27.15 -12.69 21.44
CA ASN A 615 28.54 -12.24 21.60
C ASN A 615 29.46 -12.61 20.41
N GLY A 616 28.93 -13.26 19.37
CA GLY A 616 29.70 -13.72 18.20
C GLY A 616 30.31 -15.13 18.33
N GLU A 617 30.17 -15.81 19.47
CA GLU A 617 30.70 -17.17 19.65
C GLU A 617 29.91 -18.21 18.82
N PRO A 618 30.58 -19.08 18.04
CA PRO A 618 29.91 -20.16 17.31
C PRO A 618 29.13 -21.11 18.23
N PHE A 619 27.96 -21.55 17.79
CA PHE A 619 27.08 -22.46 18.53
C PHE A 619 26.94 -23.79 17.78
N THR A 620 27.19 -24.91 18.48
CA THR A 620 27.21 -26.27 17.91
C THR A 620 26.23 -27.22 18.61
N GLY A 621 25.24 -26.69 19.35
CA GLY A 621 24.22 -27.46 20.04
C GLY A 621 22.92 -27.60 19.24
N LYS A 622 21.86 -28.05 19.93
CA LYS A 622 20.51 -28.14 19.38
C LYS A 622 19.81 -26.78 19.38
N VAL A 623 19.14 -26.48 18.28
CA VAL A 623 18.44 -25.20 18.06
C VAL A 623 16.94 -25.45 17.95
N LYS A 624 16.14 -24.79 18.79
CA LYS A 624 14.69 -24.66 18.60
C LYS A 624 14.41 -23.52 17.64
N ALA A 625 13.88 -23.84 16.47
CA ALA A 625 13.52 -22.90 15.42
C ALA A 625 11.99 -22.75 15.32
N SER A 626 11.46 -21.58 15.64
CA SER A 626 10.09 -21.21 15.28
C SER A 626 10.14 -20.40 13.98
N VAL A 627 9.55 -20.94 12.90
CA VAL A 627 9.42 -20.26 11.61
C VAL A 627 7.94 -20.12 11.31
N THR A 628 7.46 -18.88 11.14
CA THR A 628 6.04 -18.59 10.90
C THR A 628 5.91 -17.87 9.56
N PHE A 629 5.24 -18.51 8.60
CA PHE A 629 5.00 -17.98 7.26
C PHE A 629 3.60 -17.36 7.15
N LEU A 630 3.52 -16.21 6.47
CA LEU A 630 2.28 -15.60 6.01
C LEU A 630 2.15 -15.92 4.51
N ASP A 631 1.39 -16.96 4.22
CA ASP A 631 1.10 -17.44 2.87
C ASP A 631 0.03 -16.56 2.20
N PRO A 632 0.33 -15.81 1.12
CA PRO A 632 -0.64 -14.90 0.50
C PRO A 632 -1.71 -15.62 -0.32
N ARG A 633 -1.59 -16.95 -0.51
CA ARG A 633 -2.62 -17.76 -1.16
C ARG A 633 -3.92 -17.83 -0.36
N ASN A 634 -3.86 -17.60 0.95
CA ASN A 634 -5.03 -17.50 1.80
C ASN A 634 -5.43 -16.02 1.98
N ILE A 635 -6.47 -15.56 1.28
CA ILE A 635 -6.95 -14.17 1.33
C ILE A 635 -7.22 -13.62 2.75
N SER A 636 -7.57 -14.47 3.72
CA SER A 636 -7.84 -13.98 5.10
C SER A 636 -6.57 -13.47 5.81
N THR A 637 -5.37 -13.91 5.39
CA THR A 637 -4.09 -13.49 5.98
C THR A 637 -3.71 -12.06 5.63
N ALA A 638 -4.31 -11.45 4.60
CA ALA A 638 -4.03 -10.07 4.17
C ALA A 638 -4.18 -9.05 5.32
N THR A 639 -5.19 -9.23 6.17
CA THR A 639 -5.42 -8.36 7.34
C THR A 639 -4.31 -8.48 8.40
N ALA A 640 -3.57 -9.60 8.42
CA ALA A 640 -2.42 -9.86 9.30
C ALA A 640 -1.05 -9.53 8.65
N ALA A 641 -1.04 -8.97 7.43
CA ALA A 641 0.16 -8.52 6.75
C ALA A 641 0.96 -7.50 7.58
N GLN A 642 2.27 -7.48 7.40
CA GLN A 642 3.17 -6.63 8.19
C GLN A 642 3.44 -5.32 7.46
N SER A 643 3.26 -4.20 8.16
CA SER A 643 3.23 -2.85 7.59
C SER A 643 2.21 -2.66 6.44
N ASP A 644 2.47 -1.70 5.56
CA ASP A 644 1.71 -1.29 4.37
C ASP A 644 2.42 -1.67 3.05
N LEU A 645 3.40 -2.59 3.12
CA LEU A 645 4.20 -3.04 1.96
C LEU A 645 4.82 -1.89 1.14
N ASN A 646 5.40 -0.87 1.79
CA ASN A 646 6.11 0.23 1.10
C ASN A 646 7.62 0.24 1.41
N PHE A 647 8.43 0.65 0.42
CA PHE A 647 9.87 0.91 0.53
C PHE A 647 10.20 2.32 0.01
N ILE A 648 11.46 2.76 0.16
CA ILE A 648 11.98 4.01 -0.42
C ILE A 648 13.10 3.66 -1.42
N ASN A 649 13.09 4.28 -2.60
CA ASN A 649 14.14 4.14 -3.62
C ASN A 649 15.29 5.15 -3.43
N ASP A 650 16.35 5.04 -4.25
CA ASP A 650 17.52 5.92 -4.20
C ASP A 650 17.17 7.41 -4.44
N GLU A 651 16.10 7.69 -5.18
CA GLU A 651 15.56 9.04 -5.39
C GLU A 651 14.88 9.64 -4.15
N GLY A 652 14.55 8.83 -3.14
CA GLY A 652 13.83 9.23 -1.93
C GLY A 652 12.30 9.25 -2.07
N ASP A 653 11.76 8.56 -3.06
CA ASP A 653 10.33 8.36 -3.32
C ASP A 653 9.82 7.06 -2.70
N THR A 654 8.59 7.07 -2.18
CA THR A 654 7.94 5.88 -1.61
C THR A 654 7.32 5.01 -2.71
N PHE A 655 7.74 3.75 -2.80
CA PHE A 655 7.26 2.78 -3.78
C PHE A 655 6.58 1.58 -3.08
N PRO A 656 5.47 1.06 -3.65
CA PRO A 656 4.81 -0.13 -3.16
C PRO A 656 5.53 -1.40 -3.62
N LEU A 657 5.62 -2.34 -2.69
CA LEU A 657 5.93 -3.74 -2.96
C LEU A 657 4.65 -4.53 -3.26
N ARG A 658 4.85 -5.60 -4.02
CA ARG A 658 3.95 -6.72 -4.19
C ARG A 658 4.55 -7.94 -3.50
N THR A 659 3.78 -8.63 -2.65
CA THR A 659 4.27 -9.80 -1.91
C THR A 659 3.91 -11.16 -2.51
N TYR A 660 4.85 -12.10 -2.42
CA TYR A 660 4.66 -13.53 -2.60
C TYR A 660 4.81 -14.34 -1.29
N GLY A 661 5.16 -13.69 -0.17
CA GLY A 661 5.07 -14.29 1.16
C GLY A 661 6.04 -13.70 2.19
N MET A 662 5.54 -13.51 3.40
CA MET A 662 6.27 -12.91 4.53
C MET A 662 6.63 -13.98 5.56
N PHE A 663 7.78 -13.92 6.23
CA PHE A 663 8.14 -14.86 7.30
C PHE A 663 8.83 -14.21 8.50
N SER A 664 8.53 -14.77 9.68
CA SER A 664 9.24 -14.51 10.93
C SER A 664 10.06 -15.74 11.34
N VAL A 665 11.24 -15.50 11.89
CA VAL A 665 12.17 -16.52 12.40
C VAL A 665 12.56 -16.19 13.85
N ASP A 666 12.57 -17.20 14.72
CA ASP A 666 13.06 -17.11 16.10
C ASP A 666 13.84 -18.40 16.42
N PHE A 667 15.17 -18.30 16.47
CA PHE A 667 16.08 -19.40 16.80
C PHE A 667 16.54 -19.28 18.25
N ARG A 668 16.51 -20.38 18.99
CA ARG A 668 16.92 -20.44 20.40
C ARG A 668 17.70 -21.71 20.71
N ASP A 669 18.61 -21.64 21.66
CA ASP A 669 19.21 -22.84 22.25
C ASP A 669 18.13 -23.68 22.94
N GLU A 670 18.13 -25.00 22.71
CA GLU A 670 17.23 -25.94 23.38
C GLU A 670 17.43 -25.96 24.90
N ALA A 671 18.66 -25.78 25.39
CA ALA A 671 19.01 -25.92 26.81
C ALA A 671 18.76 -24.63 27.62
N THR A 672 19.33 -23.49 27.20
CA THR A 672 19.20 -22.21 27.92
C THR A 672 18.00 -21.37 27.50
N SER A 673 17.39 -21.64 26.33
CA SER A 673 16.42 -20.76 25.67
C SER A 673 16.95 -19.35 25.30
N GLU A 674 18.26 -19.14 25.35
CA GLU A 674 18.94 -17.95 24.77
C GLU A 674 18.65 -17.85 23.26
N SER A 675 18.49 -16.63 22.74
CA SER A 675 18.31 -16.42 21.30
C SER A 675 19.63 -16.59 20.55
N LEU A 676 19.60 -17.31 19.44
CA LEU A 676 20.75 -17.54 18.57
C LEU A 676 20.62 -16.74 17.28
N ASN A 677 21.76 -16.21 16.82
CA ASN A 677 21.91 -15.57 15.53
C ASN A 677 22.32 -16.63 14.49
N VAL A 678 22.04 -16.36 13.22
CA VAL A 678 22.44 -17.20 12.09
C VAL A 678 23.25 -16.39 11.10
N GLY A 679 24.28 -17.02 10.53
CA GLY A 679 25.08 -16.48 9.44
C GLY A 679 24.34 -16.58 8.12
N LYS A 680 25.05 -17.02 7.08
CA LYS A 680 24.53 -17.10 5.73
C LYS A 680 23.45 -18.19 5.58
N VAL A 681 22.19 -17.78 5.56
CA VAL A 681 21.05 -18.63 5.17
C VAL A 681 20.72 -18.38 3.70
N LYS A 682 20.37 -19.43 2.95
CA LYS A 682 19.85 -19.30 1.58
C LYS A 682 18.33 -19.43 1.58
N VAL A 683 17.67 -18.66 0.72
CA VAL A 683 16.24 -18.77 0.42
C VAL A 683 16.09 -19.31 -1.00
N HIS A 684 15.46 -20.47 -1.16
CA HIS A 684 15.13 -21.08 -2.45
C HIS A 684 13.65 -20.84 -2.77
N LEU A 685 13.32 -19.82 -3.54
CA LEU A 685 11.96 -19.53 -4.01
C LEU A 685 11.64 -20.35 -5.27
N ASP A 686 10.53 -21.11 -5.26
CA ASP A 686 10.09 -21.88 -6.42
C ASP A 686 9.51 -20.94 -7.48
N SER A 687 10.19 -20.83 -8.63
CA SER A 687 9.79 -19.90 -9.70
C SER A 687 8.43 -20.23 -10.33
N THR A 688 7.93 -21.46 -10.18
CA THR A 688 6.57 -21.83 -10.63
C THR A 688 5.47 -21.20 -9.78
N GLN A 689 5.81 -20.68 -8.59
CA GLN A 689 4.87 -19.99 -7.70
C GLN A 689 4.73 -18.50 -8.02
N VAL A 690 5.70 -17.90 -8.72
CA VAL A 690 5.64 -16.53 -9.22
C VAL A 690 4.79 -16.49 -10.49
N LYS A 691 3.48 -16.19 -10.36
CA LYS A 691 2.51 -16.34 -11.47
C LYS A 691 2.64 -15.31 -12.60
N MET A 692 3.42 -14.24 -12.42
CA MET A 692 3.73 -13.23 -13.44
C MET A 692 5.20 -13.37 -13.88
N PRO A 693 5.50 -13.75 -15.14
CA PRO A 693 6.89 -14.00 -15.58
C PRO A 693 7.82 -12.79 -15.46
N GLU A 694 7.29 -11.58 -15.62
CA GLU A 694 8.00 -10.30 -15.47
C GLU A 694 8.47 -10.00 -14.03
N HIS A 695 7.91 -10.70 -13.03
CA HIS A 695 8.27 -10.60 -11.62
C HIS A 695 9.44 -11.52 -11.22
N VAL A 696 9.77 -12.52 -12.04
CA VAL A 696 10.87 -13.46 -11.77
C VAL A 696 12.25 -12.79 -11.79
N PRO A 697 12.62 -11.94 -12.78
CA PRO A 697 13.93 -11.27 -12.80
C PRO A 697 14.03 -10.04 -11.87
N THR A 698 12.91 -9.58 -11.30
CA THR A 698 12.82 -8.38 -10.44
C THR A 698 12.56 -8.72 -8.97
N MET A 699 12.59 -10.00 -8.62
CA MET A 699 12.41 -10.50 -7.26
C MET A 699 13.57 -10.13 -6.34
N LYS A 700 13.26 -9.56 -5.18
CA LYS A 700 14.23 -9.16 -4.16
C LYS A 700 13.82 -9.71 -2.79
N LEU A 701 14.80 -9.93 -1.92
CA LEU A 701 14.57 -10.24 -0.52
C LEU A 701 14.57 -8.94 0.29
N TRP A 702 13.58 -8.79 1.18
CA TRP A 702 13.41 -7.58 2.00
C TRP A 702 13.34 -7.92 3.49
N SER A 703 13.70 -6.97 4.37
CA SER A 703 13.37 -7.01 5.79
C SER A 703 12.62 -5.78 6.25
N LEU A 704 11.77 -5.91 7.28
CA LEU A 704 10.99 -4.81 7.82
C LEU A 704 11.78 -4.03 8.87
N ASN A 705 11.95 -2.73 8.65
CA ASN A 705 12.34 -1.79 9.70
C ASN A 705 11.13 -1.53 10.61
N PRO A 706 11.19 -1.86 11.91
CA PRO A 706 10.05 -1.75 12.82
C PRO A 706 9.73 -0.31 13.25
N ASP A 707 10.68 0.63 13.14
CA ASP A 707 10.52 2.01 13.59
C ASP A 707 10.01 2.94 12.48
N THR A 708 10.45 2.74 11.23
CA THR A 708 9.94 3.47 10.05
C THR A 708 8.74 2.77 9.40
N GLY A 709 8.56 1.48 9.67
CA GLY A 709 7.57 0.64 9.01
C GLY A 709 7.83 0.49 7.51
N LEU A 710 9.06 0.67 7.05
CA LEU A 710 9.45 0.53 5.64
C LEU A 710 10.24 -0.77 5.42
N TRP A 711 10.16 -1.29 4.21
CA TRP A 711 10.94 -2.45 3.79
C TRP A 711 12.32 -2.02 3.28
N GLU A 712 13.35 -2.66 3.81
CA GLU A 712 14.77 -2.49 3.46
C GLU A 712 15.23 -3.68 2.62
N GLU A 713 16.05 -3.45 1.60
CA GLU A 713 16.50 -4.51 0.69
C GLU A 713 17.69 -5.31 1.27
N GLU A 714 17.54 -6.63 1.41
CA GLU A 714 18.57 -7.55 1.92
C GLU A 714 19.45 -8.12 0.80
N ASP A 715 18.88 -8.75 -0.24
CA ASP A 715 19.65 -9.34 -1.36
C ASP A 715 18.83 -9.50 -2.65
N ASP A 716 19.52 -9.63 -3.78
CA ASP A 716 18.95 -9.95 -5.10
C ASP A 716 18.82 -11.47 -5.29
N PHE A 717 17.68 -11.92 -5.81
CA PHE A 717 17.51 -13.33 -6.18
C PHE A 717 18.23 -13.68 -7.48
N ARG A 718 18.93 -14.82 -7.50
CA ARG A 718 19.69 -15.34 -8.66
C ARG A 718 19.16 -16.71 -9.08
N PHE A 719 19.14 -17.01 -10.37
CA PHE A 719 18.72 -18.32 -10.84
C PHE A 719 19.75 -19.42 -10.47
N GLU A 720 19.31 -20.47 -9.78
CA GLU A 720 20.09 -21.70 -9.58
C GLU A 720 19.37 -22.87 -10.27
N SER A 721 20.03 -23.50 -11.24
CA SER A 721 19.46 -24.60 -12.03
C SER A 721 19.78 -25.97 -11.42
N GLN A 722 18.74 -26.81 -11.31
CA GLN A 722 18.79 -28.25 -10.99
C GLN A 722 19.08 -28.64 -9.52
N ARG A 723 18.02 -28.81 -8.73
CA ARG A 723 17.99 -29.79 -7.63
C ARG A 723 17.19 -31.04 -8.04
N ARG A 724 17.87 -32.15 -8.33
CA ARG A 724 17.22 -33.44 -8.64
C ARG A 724 16.63 -34.11 -7.39
N LYS A 725 15.36 -33.82 -7.07
CA LYS A 725 14.50 -34.65 -6.21
C LYS A 725 13.31 -35.17 -7.02
N LYS A 726 13.26 -36.48 -7.26
CA LYS A 726 12.14 -37.25 -7.86
C LYS A 726 11.41 -36.62 -9.07
N ARG A 727 11.92 -36.92 -10.28
CA ARG A 727 11.21 -36.95 -11.58
C ARG A 727 10.65 -35.63 -12.16
N GLU A 728 10.62 -34.54 -11.41
CA GLU A 728 10.39 -33.19 -11.93
C GLU A 728 11.67 -32.35 -11.89
N GLU A 729 11.87 -31.46 -12.86
CA GLU A 729 12.96 -30.47 -12.86
C GLU A 729 12.38 -29.11 -12.48
N ARG A 730 12.59 -28.67 -11.24
CA ARG A 730 12.16 -27.37 -10.74
C ARG A 730 13.31 -26.37 -10.73
N THR A 731 12.99 -25.12 -11.06
CA THR A 731 13.90 -23.98 -11.16
C THR A 731 13.71 -23.04 -9.98
N PHE A 732 14.79 -22.80 -9.23
CA PHE A 732 14.76 -22.00 -8.02
C PHE A 732 15.44 -20.64 -8.21
N LEU A 733 14.86 -19.63 -7.60
CA LEU A 733 15.50 -18.35 -7.33
C LEU A 733 16.17 -18.43 -5.96
N VAL A 734 17.46 -18.10 -5.89
CA VAL A 734 18.29 -18.21 -4.68
C VAL A 734 18.78 -16.83 -4.25
N GLY A 735 18.36 -16.43 -3.05
CA GLY A 735 18.82 -15.22 -2.34
C GLY A 735 19.53 -15.60 -1.04
N ASN A 736 20.38 -14.71 -0.52
CA ASN A 736 21.18 -14.93 0.68
C ASN A 736 20.75 -13.95 1.78
N MET A 737 20.75 -14.38 3.05
CA MET A 737 20.47 -13.50 4.19
C MET A 737 21.36 -13.79 5.40
N GLU A 738 21.37 -12.86 6.36
CA GLU A 738 21.97 -13.02 7.68
C GLU A 738 20.91 -12.71 8.75
N ILE A 739 20.71 -13.61 9.72
CA ILE A 739 19.61 -13.51 10.69
C ILE A 739 20.19 -13.12 12.06
N ARG A 740 20.33 -11.81 12.28
CA ARG A 740 20.92 -11.22 13.51
C ARG A 740 19.92 -10.57 14.45
N GLU A 741 18.76 -10.20 13.93
CA GLU A 741 17.69 -9.50 14.62
C GLU A 741 16.38 -10.23 14.33
N ARG A 742 15.38 -10.11 15.22
CA ARG A 742 14.03 -10.67 15.02
C ARG A 742 13.20 -9.84 14.02
N ARG A 743 13.79 -9.56 12.86
CA ARG A 743 13.13 -8.91 11.73
C ARG A 743 12.17 -9.87 11.04
N LEU A 744 11.18 -9.29 10.38
CA LEU A 744 10.32 -9.97 9.43
C LEU A 744 10.98 -9.88 8.05
N PHE A 745 11.04 -11.00 7.33
CA PHE A 745 11.56 -11.09 5.98
C PHE A 745 10.43 -11.28 4.97
N ASN A 746 10.65 -10.90 3.71
CA ASN A 746 9.57 -10.83 2.72
C ASN A 746 10.09 -11.07 1.29
N LEU A 747 9.27 -11.72 0.46
CA LEU A 747 9.58 -12.21 -0.88
C LEU A 747 8.82 -11.39 -1.92
N ASP A 748 9.38 -10.24 -2.29
CA ASP A 748 8.61 -9.13 -2.86
C ASP A 748 9.26 -8.49 -4.09
N VAL A 749 8.39 -7.90 -4.92
CA VAL A 749 8.74 -7.22 -6.17
C VAL A 749 8.24 -5.76 -6.13
N PRO A 750 9.07 -4.77 -6.50
CA PRO A 750 8.60 -3.40 -6.74
C PRO A 750 7.62 -3.34 -7.90
N GLU A 751 6.40 -2.79 -7.69
CA GLU A 751 5.40 -2.64 -8.76
C GLU A 751 5.14 -1.15 -9.07
N SER A 752 5.10 -0.83 -10.37
CA SER A 752 4.90 0.50 -10.94
C SER A 752 3.50 0.71 -11.51
N ARG A 753 2.80 -0.38 -11.90
CA ARG A 753 1.44 -0.36 -12.45
C ARG A 753 0.40 -0.03 -11.38
N ARG A 754 0.10 1.26 -11.23
CA ARG A 754 -0.74 1.83 -10.17
C ARG A 754 -1.86 2.71 -10.72
N CYS A 755 -2.91 2.87 -9.91
CA CYS A 755 -3.97 3.86 -10.05
C CYS A 755 -4.62 4.12 -8.69
N PHE A 756 -5.53 5.10 -8.63
CA PHE A 756 -6.36 5.36 -7.47
C PHE A 756 -7.81 4.93 -7.69
N LEU A 757 -8.39 4.24 -6.72
CA LEU A 757 -9.79 3.86 -6.68
C LEU A 757 -10.59 4.85 -5.82
N LYS A 758 -11.60 5.50 -6.41
CA LYS A 758 -12.45 6.46 -5.70
C LYS A 758 -13.62 5.78 -4.99
N VAL A 759 -13.71 5.97 -3.68
CA VAL A 759 -14.77 5.42 -2.82
C VAL A 759 -15.37 6.52 -1.94
N ARG A 760 -16.69 6.49 -1.73
CA ARG A 760 -17.41 7.33 -0.75
C ARG A 760 -18.26 6.46 0.18
N ALA A 761 -18.45 6.91 1.41
CA ALA A 761 -19.34 6.29 2.39
C ALA A 761 -20.48 7.27 2.73
N TYR A 762 -21.69 6.76 2.94
CA TYR A 762 -22.90 7.56 3.19
C TYR A 762 -23.70 7.06 4.40
N ARG A 763 -24.48 7.94 5.02
CA ARG A 763 -25.40 7.60 6.12
C ARG A 763 -26.64 6.83 5.65
N SER A 764 -27.01 6.93 4.37
CA SER A 764 -28.16 6.22 3.81
C SER A 764 -27.96 5.73 2.38
N GLU A 765 -28.82 4.80 1.96
CA GLU A 765 -28.97 4.32 0.57
C GLU A 765 -29.41 5.41 -0.45
N ARG A 766 -29.63 6.65 -0.01
CA ARG A 766 -29.98 7.78 -0.90
C ARG A 766 -28.75 8.45 -1.53
N PHE A 767 -27.57 8.21 -0.97
CA PHE A 767 -26.28 8.72 -1.47
C PHE A 767 -26.22 10.25 -1.67
N LEU A 768 -26.94 11.01 -0.85
CA LEU A 768 -26.96 12.47 -0.91
C LEU A 768 -25.58 13.05 -0.50
N PRO A 769 -25.04 14.08 -1.19
CA PRO A 769 -23.74 14.67 -0.83
C PRO A 769 -23.66 15.22 0.61
N SER A 770 -24.78 15.67 1.17
CA SER A 770 -24.91 16.12 2.56
C SER A 770 -24.88 14.97 3.58
N GLU A 771 -25.08 13.73 3.14
CA GLU A 771 -25.10 12.52 3.98
C GLU A 771 -23.79 11.72 3.88
N GLN A 772 -22.74 12.26 3.27
CA GLN A 772 -21.45 11.60 3.14
C GLN A 772 -20.69 11.58 4.49
N ILE A 773 -20.14 10.42 4.87
CA ILE A 773 -19.42 10.19 6.13
C ILE A 773 -17.90 10.37 5.94
N GLN A 774 -17.23 10.99 6.91
CA GLN A 774 -15.77 11.11 7.00
C GLN A 774 -15.24 10.18 8.12
N GLY A 775 -13.94 9.88 8.13
CA GLY A 775 -13.36 9.02 9.16
C GLY A 775 -13.56 7.50 8.94
N VAL A 776 -14.26 7.09 7.88
CA VAL A 776 -14.43 5.68 7.51
C VAL A 776 -13.10 5.15 6.96
N VAL A 777 -12.59 4.07 7.53
CA VAL A 777 -11.40 3.36 7.04
C VAL A 777 -11.84 2.45 5.90
N VAL A 778 -11.56 2.87 4.66
CA VAL A 778 -11.72 2.02 3.48
C VAL A 778 -10.41 1.27 3.27
N SER A 779 -10.48 -0.02 2.98
CA SER A 779 -9.31 -0.86 2.69
C SER A 779 -9.48 -1.62 1.39
N VAL A 780 -8.38 -1.81 0.66
CA VAL A 780 -8.32 -2.56 -0.58
C VAL A 780 -7.31 -3.71 -0.47
N ILE A 781 -7.71 -4.89 -0.92
CA ILE A 781 -6.84 -6.05 -1.14
C ILE A 781 -6.71 -6.24 -2.66
N ASN A 782 -5.50 -6.13 -3.20
CA ASN A 782 -5.25 -6.48 -4.60
C ASN A 782 -5.04 -8.00 -4.74
N LEU A 783 -5.78 -8.61 -5.64
CA LEU A 783 -5.87 -10.06 -5.84
C LEU A 783 -5.36 -10.49 -7.22
N GLU A 784 -4.80 -11.70 -7.32
CA GLU A 784 -4.43 -12.35 -8.59
C GLU A 784 -5.67 -12.94 -9.30
N PRO A 785 -6.05 -12.41 -10.49
CA PRO A 785 -6.96 -13.09 -11.40
C PRO A 785 -6.24 -14.19 -12.19
N ARG A 786 -7.00 -15.03 -12.89
CA ARG A 786 -6.47 -16.11 -13.74
C ARG A 786 -7.11 -16.09 -15.12
N THR A 787 -6.30 -16.25 -16.16
CA THR A 787 -6.79 -16.48 -17.53
C THR A 787 -7.61 -17.77 -17.60
N GLY A 788 -8.87 -17.68 -18.00
CA GLY A 788 -9.68 -18.83 -18.47
C GLY A 788 -10.52 -19.59 -17.44
N PHE A 789 -10.62 -19.16 -16.18
CA PHE A 789 -11.52 -19.77 -15.18
C PHE A 789 -12.31 -18.70 -14.40
N SER A 790 -13.57 -19.00 -14.06
CA SER A 790 -14.57 -17.99 -13.66
C SER A 790 -14.84 -17.85 -12.16
N SER A 791 -14.06 -18.52 -11.30
CA SER A 791 -14.22 -18.47 -9.84
C SER A 791 -12.89 -18.63 -9.08
N ASN A 792 -12.83 -17.98 -7.91
CA ASN A 792 -11.72 -17.86 -6.95
C ASN A 792 -10.37 -17.30 -7.47
N PRO A 793 -9.97 -16.08 -7.04
CA PRO A 793 -8.57 -15.64 -7.13
C PRO A 793 -7.69 -16.49 -6.20
N ARG A 794 -6.44 -16.76 -6.60
CA ARG A 794 -5.56 -17.70 -5.89
C ARG A 794 -4.64 -17.10 -4.85
N ALA A 795 -4.40 -15.79 -4.88
CA ALA A 795 -3.56 -15.09 -3.91
C ALA A 795 -3.91 -13.61 -3.82
N TRP A 796 -3.57 -12.99 -2.70
CA TRP A 796 -3.46 -11.54 -2.57
C TRP A 796 -2.00 -11.10 -2.73
N GLY A 797 -1.77 -9.88 -3.25
CA GLY A 797 -0.41 -9.35 -3.50
C GLY A 797 -0.12 -7.98 -2.89
N ARG A 798 -1.15 -7.22 -2.49
CA ARG A 798 -1.03 -5.98 -1.71
C ARG A 798 -2.29 -5.77 -0.87
N PHE A 799 -2.12 -5.12 0.29
CA PHE A 799 -3.18 -4.53 1.10
C PHE A 799 -2.87 -3.04 1.31
N ASP A 800 -3.90 -2.19 1.29
CA ASP A 800 -3.78 -0.75 1.57
C ASP A 800 -5.05 -0.17 2.23
N SER A 801 -4.93 0.94 2.96
CA SER A 801 -6.01 1.53 3.76
C SER A 801 -5.99 3.06 3.77
N VAL A 802 -7.12 3.69 3.44
CA VAL A 802 -7.28 5.16 3.40
C VAL A 802 -8.56 5.58 4.13
N ILE A 803 -8.49 6.70 4.85
CA ILE A 803 -9.64 7.29 5.56
C ILE A 803 -10.45 8.19 4.61
N THR A 804 -11.78 8.14 4.67
CA THR A 804 -12.63 9.08 3.93
C THR A 804 -12.50 10.51 4.45
N GLY A 805 -12.14 11.43 3.56
CA GLY A 805 -12.24 12.88 3.79
C GLY A 805 -13.55 13.47 3.24
N PRO A 806 -13.65 14.81 3.09
CA PRO A 806 -14.88 15.47 2.64
C PRO A 806 -15.25 15.13 1.19
N ASN A 807 -14.29 14.66 0.38
CA ASN A 807 -14.53 14.15 -0.97
C ASN A 807 -14.50 12.61 -1.07
N GLY A 808 -14.54 11.88 0.04
CA GLY A 808 -14.34 10.43 0.09
C GLY A 808 -12.86 10.03 0.22
N ALA A 809 -12.53 8.81 -0.20
CA ALA A 809 -11.18 8.25 -0.21
C ALA A 809 -10.68 7.97 -1.64
N CYS A 810 -9.37 8.05 -1.83
CA CYS A 810 -8.65 7.65 -3.05
C CYS A 810 -7.64 6.57 -2.67
N LEU A 811 -7.98 5.31 -2.91
CA LEU A 811 -7.15 4.17 -2.48
C LEU A 811 -6.13 3.82 -3.56
N PRO A 812 -4.82 3.80 -3.25
CA PRO A 812 -3.82 3.30 -4.18
C PRO A 812 -4.04 1.79 -4.40
N ALA A 813 -4.00 1.36 -5.66
CA ALA A 813 -4.19 -0.04 -6.02
C ALA A 813 -3.41 -0.37 -7.30
N PHE A 814 -3.06 -1.65 -7.46
CA PHE A 814 -2.48 -2.17 -8.71
C PHE A 814 -3.55 -2.32 -9.80
N CYS A 815 -3.18 -1.99 -11.05
CA CYS A 815 -4.05 -2.07 -12.22
C CYS A 815 -3.24 -2.02 -13.53
N ASP A 816 -3.76 -2.69 -14.56
CA ASP A 816 -3.09 -2.84 -15.85
C ASP A 816 -3.87 -2.13 -16.97
N ASP A 817 -3.19 -1.75 -18.05
CA ASP A 817 -3.74 -0.99 -19.19
C ASP A 817 -4.01 -1.84 -20.43
N GLN A 818 -3.19 -2.87 -20.66
CA GLN A 818 -3.38 -3.85 -21.74
C GLN A 818 -4.47 -4.85 -21.39
N SER A 819 -4.53 -5.25 -20.12
CA SER A 819 -5.35 -6.36 -19.63
C SER A 819 -6.21 -5.96 -18.41
N PRO A 820 -7.47 -5.53 -18.65
CA PRO A 820 -8.44 -5.17 -17.59
C PRO A 820 -8.60 -6.19 -16.46
N ASP A 821 -8.29 -7.46 -16.74
CA ASP A 821 -8.38 -8.61 -15.83
C ASP A 821 -7.00 -9.16 -15.41
N ALA A 822 -5.93 -8.34 -15.38
CA ALA A 822 -4.66 -8.73 -14.75
C ALA A 822 -4.57 -8.37 -13.25
N TYR A 823 -5.42 -7.46 -12.79
CA TYR A 823 -5.59 -7.16 -11.37
C TYR A 823 -7.07 -7.17 -10.99
N SER A 824 -7.37 -7.68 -9.79
CA SER A 824 -8.66 -7.46 -9.12
C SER A 824 -8.43 -6.70 -7.81
N ALA A 825 -9.46 -5.98 -7.35
CA ALA A 825 -9.52 -5.37 -6.04
C ALA A 825 -10.73 -5.90 -5.27
N TYR A 826 -10.52 -6.27 -4.01
CA TYR A 826 -11.55 -6.59 -3.04
C TYR A 826 -11.56 -5.49 -1.98
N VAL A 827 -12.68 -4.79 -1.85
CA VAL A 827 -12.79 -3.50 -1.16
C VAL A 827 -13.72 -3.62 0.03
N LEU A 828 -13.24 -3.17 1.19
CA LEU A 828 -13.89 -3.19 2.49
C LEU A 828 -14.02 -1.76 3.02
N ALA A 829 -15.05 -1.47 3.81
CA ALA A 829 -15.14 -0.22 4.57
C ALA A 829 -15.58 -0.48 6.01
N SER A 830 -14.92 0.18 6.97
CA SER A 830 -15.33 0.13 8.37
C SER A 830 -15.26 1.49 9.07
N LEU A 831 -16.17 1.71 10.02
CA LEU A 831 -16.24 2.88 10.88
C LEU A 831 -16.37 2.36 12.31
N ALA A 832 -15.51 2.81 13.23
CA ALA A 832 -15.51 2.37 14.64
C ALA A 832 -15.43 0.83 14.88
N GLY A 833 -15.03 0.03 13.89
CA GLY A 833 -15.10 -1.43 13.96
C GLY A 833 -16.50 -2.02 13.68
N GLU A 834 -17.39 -1.23 13.09
CA GLU A 834 -18.58 -1.65 12.34
C GLU A 834 -18.17 -1.78 10.86
N GLU A 835 -18.56 -2.84 10.17
CA GLU A 835 -18.38 -2.98 8.72
C GLU A 835 -19.59 -2.36 8.00
N LEU A 836 -19.37 -1.51 6.99
CA LEU A 836 -20.44 -0.89 6.21
C LEU A 836 -20.92 -1.82 5.09
N GLU A 837 -22.16 -1.66 4.62
CA GLU A 837 -22.66 -2.42 3.47
C GLU A 837 -22.23 -1.79 2.14
N ALA A 838 -21.89 -2.66 1.19
CA ALA A 838 -21.70 -2.30 -0.21
C ALA A 838 -23.04 -2.34 -0.97
N VAL A 839 -23.15 -1.58 -2.06
CA VAL A 839 -24.37 -1.53 -2.89
C VAL A 839 -24.65 -2.88 -3.58
N GLU A 840 -25.91 -3.28 -3.66
CA GLU A 840 -26.34 -4.59 -4.16
C GLU A 840 -25.94 -4.81 -5.65
N SER A 841 -25.44 -6.00 -5.99
CA SER A 841 -25.12 -6.40 -7.38
C SER A 841 -26.12 -7.40 -8.00
N SER A 842 -27.14 -7.83 -7.24
CA SER A 842 -28.21 -8.73 -7.66
C SER A 842 -29.52 -8.32 -6.97
N PRO A 843 -30.71 -8.61 -7.55
CA PRO A 843 -30.96 -9.30 -8.82
C PRO A 843 -30.88 -8.39 -10.07
N LYS A 844 -30.76 -7.06 -9.91
CA LYS A 844 -30.53 -6.11 -11.00
C LYS A 844 -29.47 -5.09 -10.61
N PHE A 845 -28.46 -4.90 -11.46
CA PHE A 845 -27.51 -3.80 -11.33
C PHE A 845 -28.22 -2.44 -11.45
N ASN A 846 -27.96 -1.54 -10.51
CA ASN A 846 -28.38 -0.14 -10.57
C ASN A 846 -27.13 0.76 -10.63
N PRO A 847 -26.73 1.22 -11.84
CA PRO A 847 -25.55 2.08 -12.02
C PRO A 847 -25.60 3.36 -11.17
N ASN A 848 -26.79 3.95 -11.03
CA ASN A 848 -27.00 5.18 -10.27
C ASN A 848 -26.85 4.98 -8.76
N ALA A 849 -27.07 3.76 -8.25
CA ALA A 849 -26.83 3.41 -6.84
C ALA A 849 -25.35 3.08 -6.60
N ILE A 850 -24.76 2.24 -7.46
CA ILE A 850 -23.35 1.81 -7.37
C ILE A 850 -22.40 3.02 -7.51
N GLY A 851 -22.82 4.06 -8.25
CA GLY A 851 -22.09 5.31 -8.45
C GLY A 851 -21.16 5.31 -9.67
N VAL A 852 -21.33 4.36 -10.59
CA VAL A 852 -20.48 4.15 -11.77
C VAL A 852 -21.35 4.02 -13.02
N PRO A 853 -21.12 4.81 -14.08
CA PRO A 853 -21.93 4.79 -15.29
C PRO A 853 -21.72 3.50 -16.12
N GLN A 854 -22.72 3.18 -16.93
CA GLN A 854 -22.58 2.26 -18.06
C GLN A 854 -22.05 3.03 -19.28
N PRO A 855 -21.15 2.45 -20.10
CA PRO A 855 -20.73 1.05 -20.14
C PRO A 855 -19.57 0.68 -19.18
N TYR A 856 -18.90 1.64 -18.53
CA TYR A 856 -17.67 1.37 -17.77
C TYR A 856 -17.88 0.34 -16.63
N LEU A 857 -19.04 0.37 -15.95
CA LEU A 857 -19.38 -0.63 -14.91
C LEU A 857 -19.27 -2.09 -15.40
N ASN A 858 -19.60 -2.40 -16.66
CA ASN A 858 -19.47 -3.75 -17.22
C ASN A 858 -18.00 -4.19 -17.38
N LYS A 859 -17.09 -3.26 -17.70
CA LYS A 859 -15.63 -3.50 -17.78
C LYS A 859 -15.03 -3.82 -16.40
N LEU A 860 -15.62 -3.27 -15.33
CA LEU A 860 -15.17 -3.44 -13.95
C LEU A 860 -15.75 -4.66 -13.23
N LYS A 861 -16.74 -5.36 -13.82
CA LYS A 861 -17.31 -6.64 -13.32
C LYS A 861 -17.70 -6.66 -11.83
N TYR A 862 -18.29 -5.57 -11.34
CA TYR A 862 -18.67 -5.38 -9.93
C TYR A 862 -19.50 -6.55 -9.38
N ARG A 863 -19.06 -7.16 -8.27
CA ARG A 863 -19.81 -8.16 -7.49
C ARG A 863 -19.74 -7.79 -6.01
N ARG A 864 -20.88 -7.69 -5.32
CA ARG A 864 -20.91 -7.72 -3.85
C ARG A 864 -20.63 -9.13 -3.35
N THR A 865 -20.13 -9.26 -2.14
CA THR A 865 -19.81 -10.55 -1.48
C THR A 865 -20.96 -11.55 -1.39
N ASP A 866 -22.21 -11.10 -1.38
CA ASP A 866 -23.42 -11.94 -1.29
C ASP A 866 -24.03 -12.30 -2.67
N HIS A 867 -23.33 -11.96 -3.76
CA HIS A 867 -23.82 -12.14 -5.13
C HIS A 867 -24.00 -13.61 -5.55
N GLU A 868 -23.20 -14.51 -4.97
CA GLU A 868 -23.24 -15.96 -5.23
C GLU A 868 -23.83 -16.77 -4.05
N ASP A 869 -23.67 -16.30 -2.79
CA ASP A 869 -24.36 -16.84 -1.61
C ASP A 869 -24.85 -15.72 -0.69
N HIS A 870 -26.17 -15.59 -0.57
CA HIS A 870 -26.87 -14.63 0.30
C HIS A 870 -26.60 -14.79 1.80
N ARG A 871 -25.88 -15.84 2.24
CA ARG A 871 -25.46 -16.04 3.63
C ARG A 871 -24.13 -15.35 3.96
N VAL A 872 -23.37 -14.93 2.96
CA VAL A 872 -22.12 -14.18 3.15
C VAL A 872 -22.45 -12.75 3.59
N LYS A 873 -21.60 -12.16 4.44
CA LYS A 873 -21.72 -10.75 4.84
C LYS A 873 -21.77 -9.84 3.61
N LYS A 874 -22.63 -8.82 3.61
CA LYS A 874 -22.79 -7.81 2.53
C LYS A 874 -21.71 -6.69 2.53
N THR A 875 -20.61 -6.88 3.24
CA THR A 875 -19.72 -5.80 3.70
C THR A 875 -18.50 -5.52 2.83
N ALA A 876 -18.41 -6.15 1.65
CA ALA A 876 -17.35 -5.91 0.69
C ALA A 876 -17.83 -6.08 -0.76
N PHE A 877 -17.04 -5.59 -1.71
CA PHE A 877 -17.24 -5.86 -3.14
C PHE A 877 -15.92 -6.18 -3.85
N GLN A 878 -16.01 -6.87 -4.97
CA GLN A 878 -14.90 -7.17 -5.88
C GLN A 878 -15.10 -6.49 -7.23
N ILE A 879 -14.01 -5.98 -7.82
CA ILE A 879 -13.94 -5.42 -9.17
C ILE A 879 -12.67 -5.84 -9.91
N SER A 880 -12.73 -5.88 -11.24
CA SER A 880 -11.55 -5.90 -12.13
C SER A 880 -10.92 -4.50 -12.18
N MET A 881 -9.61 -4.41 -11.99
CA MET A 881 -8.86 -3.16 -11.88
C MET A 881 -8.26 -2.74 -13.23
N ALA A 882 -9.11 -2.17 -14.08
CA ALA A 882 -8.74 -1.73 -15.42
C ALA A 882 -8.35 -0.25 -15.45
N LYS A 883 -7.11 0.08 -15.86
CA LYS A 883 -6.64 1.46 -15.99
C LYS A 883 -7.55 2.24 -16.97
N PRO A 884 -7.90 3.52 -16.68
CA PRO A 884 -8.70 4.35 -17.57
C PRO A 884 -7.92 4.67 -18.87
N ARG A 885 -8.61 4.62 -20.01
CA ARG A 885 -8.05 4.97 -21.32
C ARG A 885 -8.05 6.49 -21.51
N PRO A 886 -6.90 7.14 -21.84
CA PRO A 886 -6.82 8.60 -21.98
C PRO A 886 -7.83 9.24 -22.95
N ASN A 887 -8.22 8.48 -23.99
CA ASN A 887 -9.14 8.95 -25.03
C ASN A 887 -10.63 8.72 -24.69
N SER A 888 -10.96 8.26 -23.48
CA SER A 888 -12.35 8.04 -23.04
C SER A 888 -12.72 8.97 -21.89
N ALA A 889 -13.53 10.00 -22.19
CA ALA A 889 -14.01 10.96 -21.19
C ALA A 889 -14.81 10.27 -20.06
N GLU A 890 -15.55 9.19 -20.38
CA GLU A 890 -16.32 8.41 -19.42
C GLU A 890 -15.46 7.61 -18.44
N GLU A 891 -14.27 7.15 -18.86
CA GLU A 891 -13.32 6.46 -17.97
C GLU A 891 -12.42 7.46 -17.20
N THR A 892 -12.25 8.67 -17.72
CA THR A 892 -11.34 9.68 -17.14
C THR A 892 -11.91 10.34 -15.88
N ASN A 893 -13.24 10.38 -15.73
CA ASN A 893 -13.94 10.97 -14.57
C ASN A 893 -14.25 9.94 -13.46
N GLY A 894 -13.34 8.97 -13.27
CA GLY A 894 -13.45 7.88 -12.29
C GLY A 894 -14.28 6.68 -12.76
N PRO A 895 -14.48 5.65 -11.90
CA PRO A 895 -14.04 5.55 -10.51
C PRO A 895 -12.56 5.20 -10.32
N ILE A 896 -11.84 4.85 -11.39
CA ILE A 896 -10.40 4.59 -11.36
C ILE A 896 -9.67 5.75 -12.04
N TYR A 897 -8.65 6.29 -11.38
CA TYR A 897 -7.87 7.45 -11.82
C TYR A 897 -6.40 7.03 -12.03
N ALA A 898 -5.73 7.56 -13.06
CA ALA A 898 -4.29 7.32 -13.27
C ALA A 898 -3.45 7.77 -12.06
N PHE A 899 -2.33 7.09 -11.78
CA PHE A 899 -1.49 7.37 -10.61
C PHE A 899 -0.84 8.77 -10.63
N GLU A 900 -0.62 9.35 -11.80
CA GLU A 900 -0.17 10.75 -11.95
C GLU A 900 -1.25 11.77 -11.49
N ASN A 901 -2.53 11.37 -11.50
CA ASN A 901 -3.68 12.26 -11.32
C ASN A 901 -4.29 12.18 -9.90
N LEU A 902 -3.45 12.06 -8.87
CA LEU A 902 -3.90 11.98 -7.46
C LEU A 902 -4.84 13.14 -7.09
N ARG A 903 -4.44 14.40 -7.34
CA ARG A 903 -5.25 15.58 -7.02
C ARG A 903 -6.62 15.54 -7.69
N ALA A 904 -6.71 15.09 -8.95
CA ALA A 904 -7.98 14.94 -9.65
C ALA A 904 -8.89 13.87 -9.02
N CYS A 905 -8.32 12.81 -8.44
CA CYS A 905 -9.08 11.87 -7.60
C CYS A 905 -9.53 12.55 -6.30
N GLU A 906 -8.63 13.19 -5.56
CA GLU A 906 -8.93 13.77 -4.24
C GLU A 906 -9.95 14.91 -4.29
N GLU A 907 -9.83 15.80 -5.27
CA GLU A 907 -10.72 16.95 -5.50
C GLU A 907 -12.01 16.58 -6.27
N ALA A 908 -12.16 15.33 -6.73
CA ALA A 908 -13.29 14.86 -7.53
C ALA A 908 -14.65 15.25 -6.90
N PRO A 909 -15.58 15.86 -7.67
CA PRO A 909 -16.89 16.27 -7.16
C PRO A 909 -17.80 15.07 -6.88
N PRO A 910 -18.89 15.22 -6.09
CA PRO A 910 -19.85 14.14 -5.84
C PRO A 910 -20.55 13.58 -7.09
N SER A 911 -20.51 14.31 -8.21
CA SER A 911 -21.02 13.91 -9.53
C SER A 911 -20.03 13.07 -10.36
N ALA A 912 -18.74 13.05 -10.01
CA ALA A 912 -17.77 12.15 -10.63
C ALA A 912 -18.02 10.70 -10.20
N ALA A 913 -17.64 9.73 -11.03
CA ALA A 913 -17.90 8.33 -10.75
C ALA A 913 -17.05 7.82 -9.57
N HIS A 914 -17.67 7.03 -8.70
CA HIS A 914 -17.08 6.52 -7.46
C HIS A 914 -17.88 5.32 -6.94
N PHE A 915 -17.24 4.38 -6.26
CA PHE A 915 -17.97 3.31 -5.57
C PHE A 915 -18.53 3.79 -4.22
N ARG A 916 -19.60 3.14 -3.76
CA ARG A 916 -20.33 3.54 -2.56
C ARG A 916 -20.45 2.44 -1.52
N PHE A 917 -20.28 2.85 -0.27
CA PHE A 917 -20.75 2.13 0.92
C PHE A 917 -21.83 2.97 1.62
N TYR A 918 -22.70 2.31 2.38
CA TYR A 918 -23.62 2.98 3.31
C TYR A 918 -23.59 2.32 4.68
N GLN A 919 -23.85 3.10 5.72
CA GLN A 919 -24.12 2.59 7.06
C GLN A 919 -25.57 2.09 7.10
N ILE A 920 -25.80 0.91 7.70
CA ILE A 920 -27.16 0.50 8.09
C ILE A 920 -27.50 1.27 9.36
N GLU A 921 -28.02 2.49 9.24
CA GLU A 921 -28.61 3.16 10.40
C GLU A 921 -29.80 2.33 10.91
N GLY A 922 -29.80 2.00 12.21
CA GLY A 922 -31.08 1.80 12.90
C GLY A 922 -31.83 3.13 12.90
N ASP A 923 -33.15 3.11 12.75
CA ASP A 923 -34.02 4.31 12.67
C ASP A 923 -33.76 5.27 13.85
N HIS A 924 -32.89 6.26 13.64
CA HIS A 924 -32.52 7.30 14.59
C HIS A 924 -32.40 8.66 13.88
N TYR A 925 -32.53 9.73 14.66
CA TYR A 925 -32.53 11.10 14.14
C TYR A 925 -32.05 12.10 15.20
N ASP A 926 -31.09 12.95 14.81
CA ASP A 926 -30.44 13.92 15.69
C ASP A 926 -30.68 15.35 15.22
N TYR A 927 -31.20 16.20 16.11
CA TYR A 927 -31.33 17.65 15.92
C TYR A 927 -30.59 18.42 17.01
N ASN A 928 -29.80 19.43 16.64
CA ASN A 928 -29.16 20.36 17.56
C ASN A 928 -29.55 21.79 17.20
N THR A 929 -29.89 22.62 18.20
CA THR A 929 -30.22 24.05 18.01
C THR A 929 -29.02 24.84 17.49
N VAL A 930 -27.82 24.49 17.95
CA VAL A 930 -26.55 24.94 17.39
C VAL A 930 -26.04 23.80 16.50
N PRO A 931 -25.95 23.98 15.17
CA PRO A 931 -25.43 22.95 14.28
C PRO A 931 -23.98 22.57 14.66
N PHE A 932 -23.69 21.27 14.66
CA PHE A 932 -22.35 20.73 14.89
C PHE A 932 -22.15 19.50 14.03
N ASN A 933 -21.02 19.42 13.34
CA ASN A 933 -20.69 18.29 12.50
C ASN A 933 -19.77 17.32 13.28
N GLU A 934 -20.29 16.16 13.66
CA GLU A 934 -19.53 15.13 14.37
C GLU A 934 -18.40 14.50 13.53
N ASP A 935 -18.43 14.72 12.21
CA ASP A 935 -17.36 14.37 11.27
C ASP A 935 -16.25 15.45 11.18
N ASP A 936 -16.43 16.61 11.81
CA ASP A 936 -15.46 17.71 11.84
C ASP A 936 -15.51 18.46 13.19
N PRO A 937 -14.69 18.08 14.19
CA PRO A 937 -14.65 18.74 15.50
C PRO A 937 -14.32 20.24 15.44
N MET A 938 -13.70 20.71 14.34
CA MET A 938 -13.39 22.13 14.11
C MET A 938 -14.65 22.96 13.82
N SER A 939 -15.78 22.32 13.53
CA SER A 939 -17.10 22.96 13.37
C SER A 939 -17.75 23.40 14.70
N TRP A 940 -17.10 23.13 15.85
CA TRP A 940 -17.59 23.56 17.15
C TRP A 940 -17.63 25.09 17.27
N THR A 941 -18.68 25.61 17.91
CA THR A 941 -18.88 27.05 18.14
C THR A 941 -19.25 27.36 19.58
N GLU A 942 -18.72 28.47 20.09
CA GLU A 942 -19.01 29.04 21.41
C GLU A 942 -20.45 29.57 21.48
N ASP A 943 -21.39 28.73 21.94
CA ASP A 943 -22.79 29.13 22.19
C ASP A 943 -23.36 28.38 23.41
N TYR A 944 -24.22 29.06 24.17
CA TYR A 944 -24.90 28.52 25.35
C TYR A 944 -25.82 27.31 25.06
N LEU A 945 -26.29 27.16 23.82
CA LEU A 945 -27.17 26.08 23.38
C LEU A 945 -26.42 24.96 22.63
N ALA A 946 -25.09 24.96 22.67
CA ALA A 946 -24.29 23.88 22.10
C ALA A 946 -24.59 22.53 22.81
N TRP A 947 -24.84 21.47 22.03
CA TRP A 947 -25.05 20.13 22.59
C TRP A 947 -23.78 19.62 23.31
N TRP A 948 -22.63 19.90 22.72
CA TRP A 948 -21.32 19.66 23.29
C TRP A 948 -20.77 20.97 23.87
N PRO A 949 -20.67 21.12 25.20
CA PRO A 949 -20.37 22.43 25.80
C PRO A 949 -18.90 22.83 25.68
N LYS A 950 -17.99 21.92 25.30
CA LYS A 950 -16.55 22.16 25.30
C LYS A 950 -15.89 21.32 24.21
N PRO A 951 -14.97 21.88 23.40
CA PRO A 951 -14.22 21.10 22.43
C PRO A 951 -13.37 20.05 23.16
N MET A 952 -13.26 18.86 22.58
CA MET A 952 -12.55 17.72 23.18
C MET A 952 -13.11 17.18 24.51
N GLU A 953 -14.31 17.57 24.96
CA GLU A 953 -14.93 16.95 26.15
C GLU A 953 -16.39 16.55 25.88
N PHE A 954 -16.53 15.57 25.00
CA PHE A 954 -17.80 15.07 24.50
C PHE A 954 -18.39 14.05 25.49
N ARG A 955 -19.27 14.51 26.39
CA ARG A 955 -20.03 13.67 27.32
C ARG A 955 -21.36 13.23 26.71
N ALA A 956 -21.48 11.98 26.28
CA ALA A 956 -22.72 11.38 25.77
C ALA A 956 -23.52 10.71 26.90
N CYS A 957 -24.85 10.80 26.84
CA CYS A 957 -25.76 10.19 27.80
C CYS A 957 -26.91 9.48 27.09
N TYR A 958 -27.15 8.20 27.43
CA TYR A 958 -28.27 7.41 26.94
C TYR A 958 -29.16 6.92 28.09
N ILE A 959 -30.48 6.85 27.87
CA ILE A 959 -31.44 6.23 28.79
C ILE A 959 -32.08 5.00 28.15
N LYS A 960 -32.15 3.87 28.88
CA LYS A 960 -32.89 2.69 28.39
C LYS A 960 -34.37 2.80 28.73
N VAL A 961 -35.19 2.80 27.69
CA VAL A 961 -36.66 2.82 27.75
C VAL A 961 -37.19 1.48 27.25
N LYS A 962 -37.91 0.75 28.10
CA LYS A 962 -38.64 -0.47 27.73
C LYS A 962 -40.06 -0.10 27.28
N ILE A 963 -40.51 -0.72 26.21
CA ILE A 963 -41.88 -0.61 25.69
C ILE A 963 -42.53 -2.00 25.75
N VAL A 964 -43.76 -2.04 26.27
CA VAL A 964 -44.60 -3.23 26.30
C VAL A 964 -45.79 -2.97 25.38
N GLY A 965 -45.85 -3.68 24.27
CA GLY A 965 -46.86 -3.49 23.22
C GLY A 965 -46.55 -4.32 21.97
N PRO A 966 -47.52 -4.51 21.07
CA PRO A 966 -47.35 -5.36 19.87
C PRO A 966 -46.57 -4.68 18.73
N LEU A 967 -46.37 -3.36 18.79
CA LEU A 967 -45.74 -2.56 17.73
C LEU A 967 -44.43 -1.92 18.21
N GLU A 968 -43.49 -1.73 17.29
CA GLU A 968 -42.34 -0.86 17.51
C GLU A 968 -42.78 0.61 17.47
N VAL A 969 -42.21 1.44 18.35
CA VAL A 969 -42.58 2.86 18.51
C VAL A 969 -41.31 3.71 18.55
N ASN A 970 -41.35 4.87 17.90
CA ASN A 970 -40.27 5.86 18.00
C ASN A 970 -40.34 6.57 19.35
N VAL A 971 -39.22 6.68 20.08
CA VAL A 971 -39.13 7.43 21.33
C VAL A 971 -38.34 8.70 21.09
N ARG A 972 -38.93 9.85 21.43
CA ARG A 972 -38.36 11.18 21.27
C ARG A 972 -37.79 11.67 22.61
N SER A 973 -36.55 12.17 22.63
CA SER A 973 -36.05 13.04 23.69
C SER A 973 -36.13 14.50 23.25
N ARG A 974 -36.65 15.37 24.11
CA ARG A 974 -36.63 16.83 23.93
C ARG A 974 -35.84 17.44 25.08
N ASN A 975 -34.77 18.14 24.75
CA ASN A 975 -33.72 18.52 25.69
C ASN A 975 -33.67 20.04 25.82
N MET A 976 -33.81 20.57 27.03
CA MET A 976 -33.88 22.01 27.30
C MET A 976 -32.97 22.40 28.47
N GLY A 977 -32.57 23.68 28.55
CA GLY A 977 -31.88 24.19 29.75
C GLY A 977 -32.82 24.21 30.96
N GLY A 978 -32.26 23.92 32.15
CA GLY A 978 -33.07 23.69 33.36
C GLY A 978 -32.64 24.50 34.59
N THR A 979 -31.36 24.88 34.71
CA THR A 979 -30.88 25.69 35.86
C THR A 979 -29.97 26.86 35.48
N HIS A 980 -29.45 26.94 34.25
CA HIS A 980 -28.56 28.02 33.83
C HIS A 980 -29.29 29.23 33.23
N ARG A 981 -28.87 30.45 33.60
CA ARG A 981 -29.65 31.70 33.37
C ARG A 981 -29.91 31.99 31.89
N GLN A 982 -28.97 31.70 30.98
CA GLN A 982 -29.17 31.91 29.54
C GLN A 982 -29.89 30.76 28.81
N THR A 983 -30.03 29.57 29.42
CA THR A 983 -30.53 28.35 28.74
C THR A 983 -31.90 27.87 29.25
N VAL A 984 -32.31 28.25 30.47
CA VAL A 984 -33.60 27.85 31.07
C VAL A 984 -34.77 28.00 30.07
N GLY A 985 -35.45 26.88 29.81
CA GLY A 985 -36.60 26.80 28.89
C GLY A 985 -36.27 26.80 27.39
N LYS A 986 -35.02 27.08 26.99
CA LYS A 986 -34.57 27.02 25.58
C LYS A 986 -34.19 25.58 25.20
N LEU A 987 -34.33 25.26 23.92
CA LEU A 987 -34.00 23.95 23.36
C LEU A 987 -32.49 23.80 23.11
N TYR A 988 -31.90 22.68 23.55
CA TYR A 988 -30.58 22.21 23.09
C TYR A 988 -30.70 21.37 21.81
N GLY A 989 -31.67 20.46 21.78
CA GLY A 989 -31.84 19.51 20.69
C GLY A 989 -32.92 18.46 20.92
N ILE A 990 -33.15 17.67 19.88
CA ILE A 990 -34.11 16.56 19.84
C ILE A 990 -33.35 15.29 19.40
N ARG A 991 -33.77 14.14 19.92
CA ARG A 991 -33.30 12.82 19.47
C ARG A 991 -34.51 11.91 19.28
N ASP A 992 -34.65 11.27 18.15
CA ASP A 992 -35.60 10.17 17.99
C ASP A 992 -34.84 8.86 17.81
N VAL A 993 -35.36 7.77 18.39
CA VAL A 993 -34.89 6.41 18.10
C VAL A 993 -36.05 5.42 18.13
N LYS A 994 -36.09 4.49 17.18
CA LYS A 994 -37.09 3.43 17.13
C LYS A 994 -36.77 2.31 18.13
N SER A 995 -37.79 1.82 18.82
CA SER A 995 -37.65 0.68 19.72
C SER A 995 -37.34 -0.61 18.95
N THR A 996 -36.25 -1.30 19.27
CA THR A 996 -35.94 -2.63 18.73
C THR A 996 -36.81 -3.68 19.42
N ARG A 997 -37.57 -4.50 18.67
CA ARG A 997 -38.31 -5.64 19.24
C ARG A 997 -37.37 -6.72 19.81
N ASP A 998 -37.76 -7.29 20.94
CA ASP A 998 -37.10 -8.44 21.56
C ASP A 998 -37.38 -9.74 20.77
N ARG A 999 -36.35 -10.57 20.56
CA ARG A 999 -36.46 -11.79 19.75
C ARG A 999 -37.21 -12.92 20.47
N ASP A 1000 -37.16 -12.93 21.79
CA ASP A 1000 -37.76 -13.96 22.65
C ASP A 1000 -39.12 -13.50 23.22
N GLN A 1001 -39.37 -12.18 23.24
CA GLN A 1001 -40.60 -11.56 23.79
C GLN A 1001 -41.31 -10.67 22.75
N PRO A 1002 -42.22 -11.21 21.91
CA PRO A 1002 -42.77 -10.49 20.74
C PRO A 1002 -43.61 -9.24 21.05
N ASN A 1003 -44.08 -9.10 22.30
CA ASN A 1003 -44.81 -7.93 22.82
C ASN A 1003 -43.92 -6.98 23.65
N VAL A 1004 -42.60 -7.09 23.53
CA VAL A 1004 -41.62 -6.22 24.19
C VAL A 1004 -40.68 -5.65 23.13
N SER A 1005 -40.41 -4.36 23.25
CA SER A 1005 -39.32 -3.69 22.53
C SER A 1005 -38.54 -2.79 23.50
N SER A 1006 -37.38 -2.31 23.08
CA SER A 1006 -36.57 -1.39 23.89
C SER A 1006 -35.80 -0.40 23.04
N ALA A 1007 -35.63 0.80 23.58
CA ALA A 1007 -34.93 1.91 22.97
C ALA A 1007 -33.79 2.37 23.90
N CYS A 1008 -32.63 2.66 23.34
CA CYS A 1008 -31.55 3.39 24.00
C CYS A 1008 -31.52 4.80 23.40
N LEU A 1009 -32.03 5.77 24.15
CA LEU A 1009 -32.32 7.12 23.68
C LEU A 1009 -31.26 8.11 24.17
N GLU A 1010 -30.60 8.82 23.26
CA GLU A 1010 -29.65 9.88 23.65
C GLU A 1010 -30.38 11.08 24.25
N PHE A 1011 -29.77 11.71 25.26
CA PHE A 1011 -30.20 12.98 25.82
C PHE A 1011 -28.98 13.85 26.18
N LYS A 1012 -29.17 15.18 26.23
CA LYS A 1012 -28.11 16.14 26.54
C LYS A 1012 -27.69 15.98 28.01
N CYS A 1013 -26.45 15.56 28.26
CA CYS A 1013 -25.92 15.47 29.62
C CYS A 1013 -25.91 16.83 30.34
N SER A 1014 -26.19 16.79 31.65
CA SER A 1014 -25.92 17.88 32.59
C SER A 1014 -24.42 18.07 32.81
N GLY A 1015 -24.00 19.31 33.06
CA GLY A 1015 -22.60 19.67 33.26
C GLY A 1015 -22.35 21.17 33.15
N MET A 1016 -21.07 21.57 33.12
CA MET A 1016 -20.67 22.95 32.84
C MET A 1016 -20.99 23.31 31.38
N LEU A 1017 -21.27 24.59 31.11
CA LEU A 1017 -21.40 25.14 29.76
C LEU A 1017 -20.04 25.69 29.28
N TYR A 1018 -19.97 26.27 28.07
CA TYR A 1018 -18.70 26.65 27.45
C TYR A 1018 -17.91 27.71 28.22
N ASP A 1019 -18.58 28.57 28.98
CA ASP A 1019 -17.98 29.58 29.86
C ASP A 1019 -17.31 28.96 31.10
N GLN A 1020 -17.68 27.73 31.47
CA GLN A 1020 -17.28 27.05 32.70
C GLN A 1020 -17.65 27.82 33.99
N ASP A 1021 -18.61 28.76 33.95
CA ASP A 1021 -19.05 29.53 35.12
C ASP A 1021 -19.97 28.72 36.04
N ARG A 1022 -20.92 27.96 35.47
CA ARG A 1022 -21.94 27.25 36.27
C ARG A 1022 -22.51 26.02 35.55
N VAL A 1023 -22.88 25.01 36.36
CA VAL A 1023 -23.57 23.80 35.91
C VAL A 1023 -24.99 24.13 35.42
N ASP A 1024 -25.33 23.68 34.21
CA ASP A 1024 -26.72 23.48 33.80
C ASP A 1024 -27.15 22.03 34.05
N ARG A 1025 -28.31 21.85 34.67
CA ARG A 1025 -29.01 20.56 34.72
C ARG A 1025 -30.01 20.53 33.57
N THR A 1026 -29.76 19.69 32.56
CA THR A 1026 -30.66 19.58 31.41
C THR A 1026 -32.04 19.11 31.84
N LEU A 1027 -33.09 19.81 31.42
CA LEU A 1027 -34.47 19.34 31.49
C LEU A 1027 -34.73 18.42 30.29
N VAL A 1028 -34.89 17.12 30.54
CA VAL A 1028 -35.08 16.08 29.53
C VAL A 1028 -36.52 15.58 29.59
N LYS A 1029 -37.22 15.64 28.45
CA LYS A 1029 -38.53 14.99 28.24
C LYS A 1029 -38.37 13.75 27.37
N VAL A 1030 -38.94 12.62 27.79
CA VAL A 1030 -38.98 11.34 27.04
C VAL A 1030 -40.43 11.09 26.61
N ILE A 1031 -40.67 10.98 25.30
CA ILE A 1031 -42.00 10.98 24.68
C ILE A 1031 -42.10 9.85 23.63
N PRO A 1032 -42.68 8.68 23.94
CA PRO A 1032 -43.01 7.68 22.94
C PRO A 1032 -44.08 8.19 21.96
N GLN A 1033 -43.80 8.11 20.66
CA GLN A 1033 -44.66 8.59 19.56
C GLN A 1033 -45.79 7.58 19.26
N GLY A 1034 -46.62 7.28 20.25
CA GLY A 1034 -47.71 6.31 20.16
C GLY A 1034 -48.74 6.46 21.28
N SER A 1035 -49.77 5.61 21.28
CA SER A 1035 -50.80 5.59 22.33
C SER A 1035 -50.29 4.86 23.59
N CYS A 1036 -49.32 5.48 24.26
CA CYS A 1036 -48.53 4.90 25.34
C CYS A 1036 -48.76 5.60 26.69
N HIS A 1037 -48.58 4.87 27.79
CA HIS A 1037 -48.58 5.41 29.15
C HIS A 1037 -47.44 4.83 30.00
N ARG A 1038 -46.86 5.66 30.86
CA ARG A 1038 -45.77 5.32 31.78
C ARG A 1038 -46.26 4.31 32.81
N ALA A 1039 -45.68 3.11 32.78
CA ALA A 1039 -46.03 1.98 33.63
C ALA A 1039 -45.16 1.92 34.89
N SER A 1040 -43.85 2.19 34.76
CA SER A 1040 -42.93 2.24 35.89
C SER A 1040 -41.69 3.09 35.62
N VAL A 1041 -41.03 3.50 36.70
CA VAL A 1041 -39.73 4.17 36.73
C VAL A 1041 -38.83 3.34 37.65
N ASN A 1042 -37.54 3.23 37.33
CA ASN A 1042 -36.55 2.56 38.17
C ASN A 1042 -36.48 3.24 39.56
N SER A 1043 -36.53 2.46 40.64
CA SER A 1043 -36.56 2.97 42.01
C SER A 1043 -35.33 3.81 42.35
N MET A 1044 -34.14 3.39 41.91
CA MET A 1044 -32.89 4.13 42.13
C MET A 1044 -32.87 5.46 41.35
N LEU A 1045 -33.48 5.51 40.15
CA LEU A 1045 -33.64 6.77 39.40
C LEU A 1045 -34.58 7.73 40.16
N HIS A 1046 -35.69 7.20 40.67
CA HIS A 1046 -36.67 8.00 41.41
C HIS A 1046 -36.07 8.56 42.71
N GLU A 1047 -35.40 7.73 43.50
CA GLU A 1047 -34.69 8.12 44.73
C GLU A 1047 -33.62 9.18 44.45
N TYR A 1048 -32.78 8.98 43.43
CA TYR A 1048 -31.78 9.97 43.02
C TYR A 1048 -32.43 11.33 42.70
N LEU A 1049 -33.51 11.35 41.92
CA LEU A 1049 -34.18 12.59 41.51
C LEU A 1049 -34.89 13.29 42.67
N VAL A 1050 -35.47 12.54 43.62
CA VAL A 1050 -36.07 13.10 44.85
C VAL A 1050 -35.02 13.76 45.73
N ASN A 1051 -33.87 13.11 45.93
CA ASN A 1051 -32.78 13.62 46.76
C ASN A 1051 -32.04 14.82 46.12
N HIS A 1052 -32.16 15.04 44.81
CA HIS A 1052 -31.48 16.11 44.08
C HIS A 1052 -32.45 17.17 43.53
N LEU A 1053 -33.29 17.73 44.40
CA LEU A 1053 -34.22 18.84 44.08
C LEU A 1053 -33.59 19.98 43.23
N PRO A 1054 -34.40 20.72 42.43
CA PRO A 1054 -35.85 20.58 42.26
C PRO A 1054 -36.25 19.41 41.37
N LEU A 1055 -37.37 18.76 41.70
CA LEU A 1055 -38.00 17.75 40.85
C LEU A 1055 -38.69 18.38 39.64
N ALA A 1056 -38.58 17.72 38.48
CA ALA A 1056 -39.40 18.07 37.32
C ALA A 1056 -40.84 17.54 37.47
N VAL A 1057 -41.82 18.32 37.01
CA VAL A 1057 -43.25 17.99 37.10
C VAL A 1057 -43.57 16.80 36.18
N ASN A 1058 -44.19 15.75 36.73
CA ASN A 1058 -44.44 14.47 36.06
C ASN A 1058 -45.94 14.08 36.02
N ASN A 1059 -46.80 15.09 35.92
CA ASN A 1059 -48.26 14.94 36.01
C ASN A 1059 -48.87 14.22 34.79
N ASP A 1060 -48.23 14.35 33.61
CA ASP A 1060 -48.61 13.60 32.42
C ASP A 1060 -48.09 12.15 32.53
N THR A 1061 -48.83 11.19 31.99
CA THR A 1061 -48.44 9.77 31.90
C THR A 1061 -47.99 9.37 30.51
N SER A 1062 -48.27 10.16 29.47
CA SER A 1062 -47.81 9.91 28.09
C SER A 1062 -46.33 10.22 27.88
N GLU A 1063 -45.76 11.13 28.67
CA GLU A 1063 -44.33 11.46 28.70
C GLU A 1063 -43.69 11.18 30.08
N TYR A 1064 -42.38 11.40 30.17
CA TYR A 1064 -41.64 11.47 31.44
C TYR A 1064 -40.64 12.63 31.39
N THR A 1065 -40.61 13.46 32.43
CA THR A 1065 -39.70 14.62 32.51
C THR A 1065 -38.72 14.46 33.67
N MET A 1066 -37.43 14.70 33.46
CA MET A 1066 -36.42 14.69 34.52
C MET A 1066 -35.41 15.82 34.35
N LEU A 1067 -34.74 16.20 35.44
CA LEU A 1067 -33.43 16.83 35.32
C LEU A 1067 -32.38 15.72 35.15
N ALA A 1068 -31.54 15.83 34.13
CA ALA A 1068 -30.51 14.84 33.85
C ALA A 1068 -29.51 14.72 35.02
N PRO A 1069 -29.20 13.50 35.51
CA PRO A 1069 -28.18 13.28 36.54
C PRO A 1069 -26.80 13.83 36.18
N LEU A 1070 -26.03 14.20 37.21
CA LEU A 1070 -24.64 14.63 37.07
C LEU A 1070 -23.64 13.48 37.29
N ASP A 1071 -24.05 12.49 38.09
CA ASP A 1071 -23.28 11.34 38.55
C ASP A 1071 -22.88 10.37 37.41
N PRO A 1072 -21.62 9.88 37.35
CA PRO A 1072 -21.20 8.86 36.37
C PRO A 1072 -21.77 7.44 36.63
N LEU A 1073 -22.25 7.12 37.83
CA LEU A 1073 -22.70 5.76 38.22
C LEU A 1073 -24.11 5.38 37.71
N GLY A 1074 -24.67 6.13 36.75
CA GLY A 1074 -26.07 5.97 36.32
C GLY A 1074 -26.48 4.63 35.71
N HIS A 1075 -25.53 3.75 35.38
CA HIS A 1075 -25.80 2.44 34.82
C HIS A 1075 -26.68 1.57 35.74
N ASN A 1076 -26.56 1.76 37.07
CA ASN A 1076 -27.40 1.09 38.07
C ASN A 1076 -28.89 1.46 37.94
N TYR A 1077 -29.18 2.69 37.47
CA TYR A 1077 -30.53 3.21 37.25
C TYR A 1077 -30.89 3.39 35.76
N GLY A 1078 -30.18 2.69 34.87
CA GLY A 1078 -30.48 2.61 33.43
C GLY A 1078 -30.09 3.83 32.59
N ILE A 1079 -29.16 4.65 33.09
CA ILE A 1079 -28.58 5.81 32.40
C ILE A 1079 -27.09 5.59 32.14
N TYR A 1080 -26.69 5.58 30.86
CA TYR A 1080 -25.35 5.20 30.43
C TYR A 1080 -24.60 6.44 29.96
N THR A 1081 -23.52 6.79 30.67
CA THR A 1081 -22.71 7.97 30.35
C THR A 1081 -21.28 7.61 29.99
N VAL A 1082 -20.71 8.35 29.04
CA VAL A 1082 -19.31 8.26 28.59
C VAL A 1082 -18.83 9.69 28.31
N THR A 1083 -17.67 10.06 28.82
CA THR A 1083 -16.95 11.27 28.39
C THR A 1083 -15.77 10.84 27.52
N ASP A 1084 -15.64 11.43 26.33
CA ASP A 1084 -14.53 11.16 25.42
C ASP A 1084 -13.99 12.44 24.77
N GLN A 1085 -12.83 12.34 24.12
CA GLN A 1085 -12.22 13.38 23.29
C GLN A 1085 -12.78 13.37 21.85
N ASP A 1086 -13.57 12.36 21.47
CA ASP A 1086 -14.23 12.19 20.18
C ASP A 1086 -15.75 11.96 20.33
N PRO A 1087 -16.63 12.68 19.60
CA PRO A 1087 -18.07 12.65 19.84
C PRO A 1087 -18.73 11.35 19.38
N ARG A 1088 -18.29 10.77 18.25
CA ARG A 1088 -18.80 9.49 17.73
C ARG A 1088 -18.50 8.37 18.71
N THR A 1089 -17.25 8.30 19.16
CA THR A 1089 -16.77 7.29 20.11
C THR A 1089 -17.46 7.41 21.48
N ALA A 1090 -17.74 8.63 21.95
CA ALA A 1090 -18.54 8.85 23.15
C ALA A 1090 -19.94 8.24 23.03
N LYS A 1091 -20.65 8.53 21.91
CA LYS A 1091 -21.97 7.97 21.63
C LYS A 1091 -21.95 6.44 21.55
N GLU A 1092 -21.07 5.87 20.74
CA GLU A 1092 -21.00 4.42 20.48
C GLU A 1092 -20.73 3.59 21.74
N ILE A 1093 -19.79 4.04 22.59
CA ILE A 1093 -19.50 3.33 23.85
C ILE A 1093 -20.69 3.44 24.82
N ALA A 1094 -21.36 4.60 24.89
CA ALA A 1094 -22.54 4.80 25.74
C ALA A 1094 -23.76 4.00 25.23
N LEU A 1095 -23.96 3.93 23.92
CA LEU A 1095 -24.98 3.15 23.24
C LEU A 1095 -24.75 1.64 23.44
N GLY A 1096 -23.52 1.15 23.24
CA GLY A 1096 -23.16 -0.26 23.45
C GLY A 1096 -23.29 -0.70 24.90
N ARG A 1097 -22.92 0.16 25.86
CA ARG A 1097 -23.20 0.00 27.31
C ARG A 1097 -24.69 -0.09 27.58
N CYS A 1098 -25.48 0.82 27.00
CA CYS A 1098 -26.93 0.83 27.13
C CYS A 1098 -27.56 -0.46 26.57
N PHE A 1099 -27.16 -0.90 25.37
CA PHE A 1099 -27.63 -2.16 24.77
C PHE A 1099 -27.34 -3.36 25.68
N ASP A 1100 -26.15 -3.44 26.26
CA ASP A 1100 -25.78 -4.51 27.21
C ASP A 1100 -26.50 -4.41 28.56
N GLY A 1101 -26.81 -3.18 28.99
CA GLY A 1101 -27.39 -2.89 30.30
C GLY A 1101 -26.36 -2.79 31.44
N THR A 1102 -25.06 -2.68 31.14
CA THR A 1102 -23.97 -2.67 32.13
C THR A 1102 -22.92 -1.56 31.87
N SER A 1103 -22.00 -1.38 32.81
CA SER A 1103 -20.90 -0.39 32.75
C SER A 1103 -19.66 -0.90 32.00
N ASP A 1104 -19.29 -2.17 32.14
CA ASP A 1104 -18.07 -2.74 31.53
C ASP A 1104 -18.34 -3.67 30.34
N GLY A 1105 -19.61 -4.07 30.17
CA GLY A 1105 -20.11 -4.71 28.97
C GLY A 1105 -20.40 -3.69 27.86
N ALA A 1106 -20.39 -4.19 26.63
CA ALA A 1106 -20.86 -3.48 25.45
C ALA A 1106 -21.44 -4.53 24.49
N SER A 1107 -22.63 -4.29 23.98
CA SER A 1107 -23.37 -5.24 23.13
C SER A 1107 -23.91 -4.53 21.89
N ARG A 1108 -23.93 -5.25 20.76
CA ARG A 1108 -24.69 -4.85 19.55
C ARG A 1108 -26.10 -5.44 19.52
N ILE A 1109 -26.45 -6.28 20.50
CA ILE A 1109 -27.79 -6.86 20.67
C ILE A 1109 -28.44 -6.21 21.90
N MET A 1110 -29.64 -5.64 21.71
CA MET A 1110 -30.43 -5.02 22.77
C MET A 1110 -30.87 -6.07 23.81
N LYS A 1111 -30.41 -5.93 25.06
CA LYS A 1111 -30.94 -6.69 26.20
C LYS A 1111 -32.11 -5.92 26.82
N SER A 1112 -33.32 -6.20 26.36
CA SER A 1112 -34.56 -5.45 26.69
C SER A 1112 -34.96 -5.45 28.17
N ASN A 1113 -34.45 -6.41 28.94
CA ASN A 1113 -34.83 -6.65 30.34
C ASN A 1113 -33.72 -6.33 31.36
N VAL A 1114 -32.57 -5.80 30.93
CA VAL A 1114 -31.41 -5.51 31.80
C VAL A 1114 -31.13 -4.01 31.81
N GLY A 1115 -31.01 -3.40 32.99
CA GLY A 1115 -30.61 -2.00 33.12
C GLY A 1115 -31.62 -1.00 32.54
N VAL A 1116 -32.91 -1.23 32.79
CA VAL A 1116 -34.00 -0.36 32.31
C VAL A 1116 -34.22 0.81 33.28
N ALA A 1117 -34.41 2.03 32.75
CA ALA A 1117 -34.74 3.22 33.54
C ALA A 1117 -36.25 3.50 33.58
N LEU A 1118 -36.94 3.32 32.44
CA LEU A 1118 -38.36 3.65 32.25
C LEU A 1118 -39.08 2.52 31.54
N THR A 1119 -40.33 2.24 31.92
CA THR A 1119 -41.22 1.32 31.20
C THR A 1119 -42.49 2.04 30.76
N PHE A 1120 -42.86 1.92 29.48
CA PHE A 1120 -44.15 2.39 28.93
C PHE A 1120 -44.97 1.21 28.39
N ASN A 1121 -46.27 1.26 28.60
CA ASN A 1121 -47.25 0.34 28.01
C ASN A 1121 -47.91 1.04 26.80
N CYS A 1122 -47.84 0.45 25.62
CA CYS A 1122 -48.35 1.01 24.36
C CYS A 1122 -49.49 0.14 23.80
N VAL A 1123 -50.62 0.77 23.45
CA VAL A 1123 -51.82 0.09 22.95
C VAL A 1123 -51.96 0.30 21.45
N GLU A 1124 -52.35 -0.75 20.71
CA GLU A 1124 -52.67 -0.65 19.28
C GLU A 1124 -53.92 0.21 19.08
N ARG A 1125 -53.78 1.30 18.31
CA ARG A 1125 -54.87 2.24 18.01
C ARG A 1125 -55.55 1.84 16.70
N GLN A 1126 -56.65 1.10 16.77
CA GLN A 1126 -57.47 0.81 15.58
C GLN A 1126 -57.91 2.12 14.89
N VAL A 1127 -57.49 2.29 13.64
CA VAL A 1127 -57.83 3.44 12.79
C VAL A 1127 -59.27 3.31 12.31
N GLY A 1128 -60.23 3.63 13.20
CA GLY A 1128 -61.65 3.45 12.91
C GLY A 1128 -62.67 3.96 13.95
N ARG A 1129 -62.23 4.44 15.13
CA ARG A 1129 -63.14 5.08 16.11
C ARG A 1129 -62.89 6.58 16.23
N GLN A 1130 -63.85 7.37 15.77
CA GLN A 1130 -63.95 8.80 16.05
C GLN A 1130 -64.12 9.06 17.55
N SER A 1131 -63.68 10.23 18.02
CA SER A 1131 -63.88 10.65 19.41
C SER A 1131 -65.35 10.96 19.68
N ALA A 1132 -65.85 10.61 20.87
CA ALA A 1132 -67.22 10.93 21.29
C ALA A 1132 -67.53 12.45 21.24
N PHE A 1133 -66.50 13.30 21.32
CA PHE A 1133 -66.64 14.76 21.15
C PHE A 1133 -67.14 15.18 19.76
N GLN A 1134 -66.86 14.41 18.69
CA GLN A 1134 -67.36 14.74 17.34
C GLN A 1134 -68.86 14.44 17.19
N TYR A 1135 -69.39 13.48 17.94
CA TYR A 1135 -70.80 13.07 17.83
C TYR A 1135 -71.78 14.14 18.36
N LEU A 1136 -71.32 14.99 19.29
CA LEU A 1136 -72.10 16.11 19.83
C LEU A 1136 -72.08 17.37 18.94
N GLN A 1137 -71.21 17.44 17.94
CA GLN A 1137 -71.17 18.56 16.98
C GLN A 1137 -72.04 18.32 15.74
N SER A 1138 -72.43 17.07 15.47
CA SER A 1138 -73.19 16.67 14.27
C SER A 1138 -74.71 16.52 14.53
N ALA A 1139 -75.35 17.54 15.10
CA ALA A 1139 -76.81 17.62 15.20
C ALA A 1139 -77.37 18.47 14.02
N PRO A 1140 -78.07 17.87 13.03
CA PRO A 1140 -78.45 18.61 11.81
C PRO A 1140 -79.58 19.63 12.05
N VAL A 1141 -79.32 20.90 11.76
CA VAL A 1141 -80.35 21.95 11.74
C VAL A 1141 -81.22 21.82 10.49
N ARG A 1142 -82.54 21.94 10.66
CA ARG A 1142 -83.58 21.62 9.67
C ARG A 1142 -84.08 22.86 8.93
N ARG A 1143 -83.92 22.94 7.59
CA ARG A 1143 -84.57 23.90 6.65
C ARG A 1143 -84.15 23.59 5.18
N PRO A 1144 -84.87 24.08 4.15
CA PRO A 1144 -86.20 23.65 3.71
C PRO A 1144 -86.15 23.00 2.29
N ALA A 1145 -87.30 22.62 1.72
CA ALA A 1145 -87.35 21.84 0.46
C ALA A 1145 -87.96 22.59 -0.74
N ALA A 1146 -87.27 22.50 -1.89
CA ALA A 1146 -87.77 22.67 -3.27
C ALA A 1146 -86.72 22.05 -4.23
N GLY A 1147 -87.04 21.45 -5.39
CA GLY A 1147 -88.34 21.03 -5.91
C GLY A 1147 -88.20 20.31 -7.28
N THR A 1148 -89.01 19.26 -7.51
CA THR A 1148 -89.32 18.57 -8.80
C THR A 1148 -88.20 18.09 -9.74
N GLY A 1149 -88.17 16.78 -10.08
CA GLY A 1149 -87.36 16.22 -11.17
C GLY A 1149 -87.54 14.69 -11.36
N GLN A 1150 -88.19 14.27 -12.45
CA GLN A 1150 -88.48 12.86 -12.82
C GLN A 1150 -87.18 12.03 -13.00
N ALA A 1151 -86.98 10.78 -12.55
CA ALA A 1151 -87.77 9.53 -12.48
C ALA A 1151 -87.55 8.54 -13.65
N ARG A 1152 -86.88 7.39 -13.40
CA ARG A 1152 -87.23 6.03 -13.91
C ARG A 1152 -86.35 4.88 -13.35
N VAL A 1153 -86.94 3.69 -13.30
CA VAL A 1153 -86.46 2.35 -12.84
C VAL A 1153 -86.98 1.36 -13.91
N PRO A 1154 -86.25 0.33 -14.44
CA PRO A 1154 -85.91 -0.95 -13.74
C PRO A 1154 -84.50 -1.53 -14.04
N PHE A 1155 -83.91 -2.56 -13.40
CA PHE A 1155 -84.33 -3.70 -12.52
C PHE A 1155 -84.45 -5.08 -13.23
N ARG A 1156 -83.40 -5.92 -13.17
CA ARG A 1156 -83.39 -7.41 -13.17
C ARG A 1156 -81.96 -7.93 -12.88
N ARG A 1157 -81.59 -8.92 -12.04
CA ARG A 1157 -82.25 -9.97 -11.21
C ARG A 1157 -82.20 -11.41 -11.76
N GLN A 1158 -81.14 -12.16 -11.41
CA GLN A 1158 -81.11 -13.59 -10.99
C GLN A 1158 -79.68 -13.91 -10.48
N GLN A 1159 -79.40 -14.55 -9.33
CA GLN A 1159 -79.85 -15.82 -8.71
C GLN A 1159 -79.30 -17.07 -9.42
N ARG A 1160 -78.37 -17.82 -8.79
CA ARG A 1160 -78.56 -19.00 -7.88
C ARG A 1160 -78.84 -20.31 -8.66
N ALA A 1161 -78.40 -21.50 -8.24
CA ALA A 1161 -77.42 -21.89 -7.20
C ALA A 1161 -77.00 -23.38 -7.31
N SER A 1162 -75.85 -23.70 -6.71
CA SER A 1162 -75.39 -24.99 -6.12
C SER A 1162 -76.18 -26.30 -6.30
N ARG A 1163 -75.44 -27.41 -6.48
CA ARG A 1163 -75.37 -28.53 -5.49
C ARG A 1163 -74.29 -29.58 -5.79
N GLY A 1164 -73.53 -29.95 -4.76
CA GLY A 1164 -73.08 -31.34 -4.43
C GLY A 1164 -71.95 -31.98 -5.25
N GLY A 1165 -71.18 -32.94 -4.72
CA GLY A 1165 -71.07 -33.38 -3.31
C GLY A 1165 -70.19 -34.64 -3.09
N GLN A 1166 -69.16 -34.53 -2.24
CA GLN A 1166 -68.38 -35.60 -1.56
C GLN A 1166 -67.59 -36.71 -2.34
N ARG A 1167 -66.27 -36.73 -2.03
CA ARG A 1167 -65.41 -37.89 -1.64
C ARG A 1167 -64.81 -38.90 -2.67
N ARG A 1168 -63.46 -38.85 -2.70
CA ARG A 1168 -62.44 -39.95 -2.59
C ARG A 1168 -62.01 -40.82 -3.81
N ARG A 1169 -60.73 -40.60 -4.17
CA ARG A 1169 -59.64 -41.54 -4.57
C ARG A 1169 -59.64 -42.27 -5.94
N GLU A 1170 -58.41 -42.38 -6.46
CA GLU A 1170 -57.88 -43.24 -7.55
C GLU A 1170 -58.36 -42.96 -8.99
N GLY A 1171 -57.46 -43.07 -9.99
CA GLY A 1171 -57.81 -42.98 -11.44
C GLY A 1171 -56.90 -42.19 -12.42
N VAL A 1172 -55.75 -42.77 -12.80
CA VAL A 1172 -55.12 -42.89 -14.15
C VAL A 1172 -55.22 -41.78 -15.26
N VAL A 1173 -54.04 -41.51 -15.84
CA VAL A 1173 -53.55 -40.83 -17.09
C VAL A 1173 -54.41 -40.86 -18.39
N PRO A 1174 -54.23 -39.89 -19.33
CA PRO A 1174 -53.55 -40.15 -20.65
C PRO A 1174 -52.46 -39.09 -21.03
N LEU A 1175 -51.26 -39.44 -21.54
CA LEU A 1175 -50.82 -39.70 -22.95
C LEU A 1175 -50.61 -38.43 -23.84
N ARG A 1176 -49.64 -38.28 -24.78
CA ARG A 1176 -48.70 -39.17 -25.53
C ARG A 1176 -47.31 -38.48 -25.75
N LEU A 1177 -46.15 -39.14 -25.50
CA LEU A 1177 -45.19 -39.80 -26.45
C LEU A 1177 -44.23 -38.87 -27.27
N PRO A 1178 -43.02 -39.34 -27.73
CA PRO A 1178 -42.35 -40.65 -27.52
C PRO A 1178 -40.85 -40.64 -27.10
N ALA A 1179 -40.31 -41.86 -26.87
CA ALA A 1179 -38.93 -42.36 -27.13
C ALA A 1179 -37.82 -42.34 -26.03
N VAL A 1180 -37.40 -43.56 -25.65
CA VAL A 1180 -36.02 -44.06 -25.32
C VAL A 1180 -35.24 -43.28 -24.22
N ALA A 1181 -35.13 -43.75 -22.97
CA ALA A 1181 -34.29 -44.87 -22.44
C ALA A 1181 -32.77 -44.59 -22.49
N GLN A 1182 -31.91 -45.08 -21.57
CA GLN A 1182 -32.05 -46.17 -20.60
C GLN A 1182 -31.08 -45.96 -19.39
N GLN A 1183 -31.40 -46.49 -18.21
CA GLN A 1183 -30.47 -46.62 -17.06
C GLN A 1183 -29.90 -48.06 -17.06
N PRO A 1184 -28.72 -48.35 -16.47
CA PRO A 1184 -28.73 -48.82 -15.07
C PRO A 1184 -27.43 -48.62 -14.23
N LEU A 1185 -27.60 -48.79 -12.90
CA LEU A 1185 -26.71 -49.43 -11.91
C LEU A 1185 -25.19 -49.13 -11.83
N SER A 1186 -24.76 -48.81 -10.58
CA SER A 1186 -23.69 -49.46 -9.78
C SER A 1186 -22.82 -48.47 -8.99
N ASN A 1187 -22.51 -48.85 -7.75
CA ASN A 1187 -21.64 -48.22 -6.73
C ASN A 1187 -21.89 -46.72 -6.44
#